data_AF-A0A518VFJ5-F1
#
_entry.id   AF-A0A518VFJ5-F1
#
_cell.length_a   1.000
_cell.length_b   1.000
_cell.length_c   1.000
_cell.angle_alpha   90.00
_cell.angle_beta   90.00
_cell.angle_gamma   90.00
#
_symmetry.space_group_name_H-M   'P 1'
#
loop_
_entity.id
_entity.type
_entity.pdbx_description
1 polymer ?
#
loop_
_entity_poly.entity_id
_entity_poly.type
_entity_poly.pdbx_seq_one_letter_code
_entity_poly.pdbx_strand_id
1 'polypeptide(L)'
;MATGVLLEPVQAEELGDNLSAQLPFIDISNHPAKEAIVKAYEEGLFSDSSKAIKQFFPEKAMTRAEFFILTSRFLQNNQNRLFPLTLLEDSDEFGRGQGMDEPYLPYKDVHYMTWMYPGILRVFVYHDRVAGARTLHKAFPGDEFNPNQPITNEEAAKVLSIVTFSAKKPGWEMELVKKGSKPLTRADAAVLIEQVSTSLQLQMLLPLADETRSLYPFVPVHEDMYPLFATYDSPTETEKRFIDIVDAIKDYLEEKETFKELDELPADFANQVGVHYYKSWDYYKEPADNAKEAFLALDAYLETVEHDPKILGLLTANIYDVGLQMLRTNQIKELEDLYQKLLGYESKLVKDSEEWKVFGLYLASIEIHLDKYDLAIKRYQERPDLVLAVQNGLYYLIKENRLFDAESLLKRAIEVDQKHEFEALYEQAGHELDLLSSTRQNHYATLLSKAYKQMDEAEGIIVKTEMNYGGTVLKVTEEMDGQRGVTHTKGIFQKEDQAVLNKMEAYSDHRNQTKYEWDNEKEVWTKKLTGKPTGKSEYLHEYVSDLSVLNRLNKLHARYLKQSFGTYEVITEFYEPNELQNYAKTLDLQEKKLLYAPTFVVKYYLDSATNQLLRKSWKITEIYDNGEYIKLDGDESYELPKNLRLDIPKEVTEGAVVIHET
;
A
#
# COMPACT_ATOMS: atom_id res chain seq x y z
N MET A 1 1.76 -24.79 -15.20
CA MET A 1 0.48 -24.90 -14.47
C MET A 1 0.28 -23.58 -13.78
N ALA A 2 -0.66 -22.78 -14.27
CA ALA A 2 -0.86 -21.40 -13.85
C ALA A 2 -1.46 -21.37 -12.44
N THR A 3 -0.66 -20.98 -11.46
CA THR A 3 -1.14 -20.48 -10.17
C THR A 3 -1.85 -19.16 -10.47
N GLY A 4 -3.17 -19.24 -10.65
CA GLY A 4 -4.03 -18.08 -10.68
C GLY A 4 -3.82 -17.30 -9.39
N VAL A 5 -3.29 -16.09 -9.54
CA VAL A 5 -3.41 -15.06 -8.52
C VAL A 5 -4.90 -14.79 -8.42
N LEU A 6 -5.56 -15.44 -7.46
CA LEU A 6 -6.82 -14.97 -6.92
C LEU A 6 -6.50 -13.61 -6.32
N LEU A 7 -6.57 -12.56 -7.14
CA LEU A 7 -6.96 -11.25 -6.65
C LEU A 7 -8.37 -11.47 -6.13
N GLU A 8 -8.48 -11.82 -4.85
CA GLU A 8 -9.72 -11.68 -4.14
C GLU A 8 -10.27 -10.30 -4.51
N PRO A 9 -11.54 -10.17 -4.92
CA PRO A 9 -12.15 -8.85 -4.94
C PRO A 9 -11.84 -8.25 -3.59
N VAL A 10 -11.38 -6.98 -3.59
CA VAL A 10 -11.26 -6.16 -2.39
C VAL A 10 -12.36 -6.62 -1.46
N GLN A 11 -11.98 -7.24 -0.34
CA GLN A 11 -12.92 -7.50 0.72
C GLN A 11 -13.41 -6.11 1.13
N ALA A 12 -14.44 -5.61 0.46
CA ALA A 12 -15.66 -5.37 1.17
C ALA A 12 -15.95 -6.71 1.84
N GLU A 13 -15.38 -6.90 3.04
CA GLU A 13 -16.20 -7.50 4.07
C GLU A 13 -17.53 -6.80 3.90
N GLU A 14 -18.56 -7.58 3.58
CA GLU A 14 -19.92 -7.11 3.74
C GLU A 14 -19.93 -6.41 5.09
N LEU A 15 -19.96 -5.08 5.07
CA LEU A 15 -20.58 -4.31 6.13
C LEU A 15 -22.02 -4.78 6.05
N GLY A 16 -22.26 -5.94 6.66
CA GLY A 16 -23.57 -6.51 6.79
C GLY A 16 -24.36 -5.43 7.49
N ASP A 17 -25.31 -4.86 6.76
CA ASP A 17 -26.28 -3.88 7.21
C ASP A 17 -27.26 -4.52 8.20
N ASN A 18 -26.73 -5.15 9.25
CA ASN A 18 -27.41 -5.18 10.53
C ASN A 18 -27.25 -3.79 11.17
N LEU A 19 -27.87 -2.77 10.58
CA LEU A 19 -28.24 -1.51 11.23
C LEU A 19 -29.23 -1.72 12.41
N SER A 20 -29.51 -2.97 12.78
CA SER A 20 -30.13 -3.39 14.04
C SER A 20 -29.26 -4.28 14.95
N ALA A 21 -27.96 -4.44 14.69
CA ALA A 21 -27.07 -5.10 15.65
C ALA A 21 -27.03 -4.28 16.94
N GLN A 22 -27.57 -4.83 18.02
CA GLN A 22 -27.45 -4.25 19.34
C GLN A 22 -25.95 -4.09 19.64
N LEU A 23 -25.49 -2.84 19.78
CA LEU A 23 -24.13 -2.55 20.25
C LEU A 23 -23.79 -3.47 21.42
N PRO A 24 -22.64 -4.17 21.41
CA PRO A 24 -22.32 -5.14 22.45
C PRO A 24 -22.10 -4.48 23.82
N PHE A 25 -22.04 -3.14 23.88
CA PHE A 25 -21.72 -2.36 25.07
C PHE A 25 -22.94 -1.57 25.59
N ILE A 26 -23.43 -1.92 26.78
CA ILE A 26 -24.59 -1.23 27.39
C ILE A 26 -24.19 0.07 28.11
N ASP A 27 -22.94 0.17 28.55
CA ASP A 27 -22.41 1.22 29.42
C ASP A 27 -21.97 2.49 28.67
N ILE A 28 -22.07 2.51 27.34
CA ILE A 28 -21.70 3.65 26.50
C ILE A 28 -22.89 4.44 25.96
N SER A 29 -24.13 4.00 26.22
CA SER A 29 -25.34 4.56 25.59
C SER A 29 -25.48 6.09 25.72
N ASN A 30 -25.03 6.66 26.83
CA ASN A 30 -25.05 8.10 27.12
C ASN A 30 -23.63 8.70 27.27
N HIS A 31 -22.59 7.98 26.87
CA HIS A 31 -21.21 8.40 27.02
C HIS A 31 -20.80 9.34 25.87
N PRO A 32 -20.09 10.46 26.11
CA PRO A 32 -19.72 11.41 25.06
C PRO A 32 -18.86 10.80 23.94
N ALA A 33 -18.04 9.80 24.26
CA ALA A 33 -17.23 9.06 23.29
C ALA A 33 -17.96 7.91 22.57
N LYS A 34 -19.30 7.81 22.68
CA LYS A 34 -20.07 6.67 22.11
C LYS A 34 -19.77 6.47 20.63
N GLU A 35 -19.87 7.52 19.83
CA GLU A 35 -19.69 7.44 18.37
C GLU A 35 -18.29 6.93 18.00
N ALA A 36 -17.24 7.49 18.61
CA ALA A 36 -15.86 7.03 18.42
C ALA A 36 -15.65 5.57 18.82
N ILE A 37 -16.27 5.13 19.93
CA ILE A 37 -16.19 3.74 20.41
C ILE A 37 -16.88 2.78 19.43
N VAL A 38 -18.07 3.14 18.95
CA VAL A 38 -18.84 2.33 17.99
C VAL A 38 -18.07 2.19 16.69
N LYS A 39 -17.61 3.32 16.12
CA LYS A 39 -16.82 3.34 14.89
C LYS A 39 -15.55 2.49 15.02
N ALA A 40 -14.79 2.65 16.11
CA ALA A 40 -13.58 1.86 16.33
C ALA A 40 -13.89 0.35 16.56
N TYR A 41 -15.09 -0.01 17.01
CA TYR A 41 -15.51 -1.41 17.09
C TYR A 41 -15.89 -1.96 15.71
N GLU A 42 -16.64 -1.21 14.92
CA GLU A 42 -17.02 -1.56 13.53
C GLU A 42 -15.77 -1.69 12.63
N GLU A 43 -14.75 -0.85 12.84
CA GLU A 43 -13.45 -0.94 12.18
C GLU A 43 -12.57 -2.10 12.73
N GLY A 44 -13.06 -2.91 13.67
CA GLY A 44 -12.33 -4.04 14.25
C GLY A 44 -11.18 -3.67 15.19
N LEU A 45 -11.03 -2.38 15.54
CA LEU A 45 -9.95 -1.89 16.41
C LEU A 45 -10.18 -2.30 17.88
N PHE A 46 -11.44 -2.26 18.32
CA PHE A 46 -11.89 -2.89 19.56
C PHE A 46 -12.56 -4.23 19.28
N SER A 47 -12.47 -5.15 20.24
CA SER A 47 -13.16 -6.43 20.19
C SER A 47 -14.06 -6.56 21.41
N ASP A 48 -15.17 -7.28 21.25
CA ASP A 48 -15.99 -7.66 22.38
C ASP A 48 -15.27 -8.69 23.26
N SER A 49 -15.77 -8.90 24.47
CA SER A 49 -15.27 -9.97 25.31
C SER A 49 -15.91 -11.28 24.84
N SER A 50 -15.10 -12.32 24.63
CA SER A 50 -15.62 -13.69 24.41
C SER A 50 -16.39 -14.25 25.61
N LYS A 51 -16.32 -13.58 26.76
CA LYS A 51 -17.19 -13.78 27.91
C LYS A 51 -18.37 -12.82 27.79
N ALA A 52 -19.58 -13.24 28.17
CA ALA A 52 -20.87 -12.52 28.08
C ALA A 52 -20.98 -11.13 28.78
N ILE A 53 -19.86 -10.42 28.97
CA ILE A 53 -19.73 -9.10 29.55
C ILE A 53 -20.04 -8.08 28.46
N LYS A 54 -21.25 -7.52 28.50
CA LYS A 54 -21.72 -6.47 27.60
C LYS A 54 -21.24 -5.06 28.00
N GLN A 55 -19.99 -4.89 28.43
CA GLN A 55 -19.45 -3.62 28.95
C GLN A 55 -18.11 -3.26 28.32
N PHE A 56 -17.95 -1.99 27.94
CA PHE A 56 -16.72 -1.42 27.36
C PHE A 56 -15.75 -0.91 28.44
N PHE A 57 -16.28 -0.41 29.56
CA PHE A 57 -15.56 0.28 30.63
C PHE A 57 -14.86 1.56 30.14
N PRO A 58 -15.59 2.58 29.67
CA PRO A 58 -15.02 3.77 29.02
C PRO A 58 -14.04 4.54 29.90
N GLU A 59 -14.31 4.65 31.20
CA GLU A 59 -13.49 5.40 32.17
C GLU A 59 -12.29 4.61 32.72
N LYS A 60 -12.18 3.32 32.37
CA LYS A 60 -11.05 2.50 32.82
C LYS A 60 -9.78 2.98 32.13
N ALA A 61 -8.70 3.13 32.90
CA ALA A 61 -7.38 3.37 32.35
C ALA A 61 -6.97 2.20 31.44
N MET A 62 -6.59 2.51 30.20
CA MET A 62 -6.16 1.53 29.21
C MET A 62 -4.74 1.07 29.54
N THR A 63 -4.48 -0.23 29.49
CA THR A 63 -3.13 -0.76 29.74
C THR A 63 -2.22 -0.56 28.53
N ARG A 64 -0.89 -0.61 28.72
CA ARG A 64 0.08 -0.57 27.62
C ARG A 64 -0.18 -1.67 26.58
N ALA A 65 -0.48 -2.89 27.02
CA ALA A 65 -0.81 -3.99 26.10
C ALA A 65 -2.09 -3.71 25.30
N GLU A 66 -3.16 -3.22 25.95
CA GLU A 66 -4.40 -2.87 25.27
C GLU A 66 -4.17 -1.79 24.20
N PHE A 67 -3.41 -0.74 24.52
CA PHE A 67 -3.13 0.34 23.59
C PHE A 67 -2.22 -0.07 22.42
N PHE A 68 -1.21 -0.91 22.66
CA PHE A 68 -0.37 -1.44 21.59
C PHE A 68 -1.14 -2.35 20.64
N ILE A 69 -2.10 -3.11 21.14
CA ILE A 69 -2.97 -3.96 20.31
C ILE A 69 -3.94 -3.11 19.49
N LEU A 70 -4.53 -2.07 20.10
CA LEU A 70 -5.32 -1.06 19.38
C LEU A 70 -4.51 -0.43 18.24
N THR A 71 -3.29 0.02 18.54
CA THR A 71 -2.38 0.63 17.56
C THR A 71 -1.99 -0.39 16.47
N SER A 72 -1.69 -1.63 16.85
CA SER A 72 -1.34 -2.70 15.92
C SER A 72 -2.46 -2.98 14.91
N ARG A 73 -3.72 -3.00 15.35
CA ARG A 73 -4.89 -3.15 14.48
C ARG A 73 -5.06 -1.92 13.57
N PHE A 74 -4.93 -0.72 14.14
CA PHE A 74 -5.00 0.53 13.37
C PHE A 74 -3.94 0.58 12.26
N LEU A 75 -2.70 0.18 12.55
CA LEU A 75 -1.63 0.13 11.56
C LEU A 75 -1.88 -0.93 10.48
N GLN A 76 -2.42 -2.10 10.85
CA GLN A 76 -2.77 -3.15 9.91
C GLN A 76 -3.89 -2.71 8.96
N ASN A 77 -4.96 -2.12 9.49
CA ASN A 77 -6.08 -1.59 8.68
C ASN A 77 -5.63 -0.49 7.70
N ASN A 78 -4.51 0.19 8.00
CA ASN A 78 -3.93 1.22 7.16
C ASN A 78 -2.66 0.76 6.44
N GLN A 79 -2.34 -0.54 6.41
CA GLN A 79 -1.05 -1.02 5.92
C GLN A 79 -0.85 -0.68 4.44
N ASN A 80 -1.88 -0.78 3.60
CA ASN A 80 -1.78 -0.41 2.19
C ASN A 80 -1.37 1.07 2.01
N ARG A 81 -1.84 1.96 2.89
CA ARG A 81 -1.48 3.39 2.88
C ARG A 81 -0.09 3.66 3.45
N LEU A 82 0.35 2.80 4.38
CA LEU A 82 1.63 2.94 5.08
C LEU A 82 2.76 2.14 4.42
N PHE A 83 2.45 1.26 3.46
CA PHE A 83 3.41 0.33 2.86
C PHE A 83 4.67 1.03 2.33
N PRO A 84 4.61 2.14 1.56
CA PRO A 84 5.84 2.80 1.10
C PRO A 84 6.70 3.29 2.27
N LEU A 85 6.07 3.56 3.42
CA LEU A 85 6.72 4.05 4.62
C LEU A 85 7.29 2.91 5.48
N THR A 86 6.70 1.72 5.43
CA THR A 86 7.07 0.60 6.30
C THR A 86 7.88 -0.46 5.55
N LEU A 87 7.64 -0.63 4.26
CA LEU A 87 8.09 -1.74 3.41
C LEU A 87 7.70 -3.12 3.96
N LEU A 88 6.67 -3.18 4.81
CA LEU A 88 6.26 -4.41 5.48
C LEU A 88 5.30 -5.19 4.59
N GLU A 89 5.66 -6.43 4.28
CA GLU A 89 4.69 -7.43 3.84
C GLU A 89 4.17 -8.22 5.04
N ASP A 90 3.03 -8.89 4.86
CA ASP A 90 2.44 -9.76 5.87
C ASP A 90 3.44 -10.80 6.39
N SER A 91 4.37 -11.29 5.56
CA SER A 91 5.41 -12.25 5.96
C SER A 91 6.53 -11.66 6.83
N ASP A 92 6.79 -10.35 6.75
CA ASP A 92 7.92 -9.70 7.42
C ASP A 92 7.72 -9.63 8.94
N GLU A 93 6.47 -9.52 9.38
CA GLU A 93 6.09 -9.50 10.80
C GLU A 93 6.39 -10.81 11.51
N PHE A 94 6.34 -11.93 10.76
CA PHE A 94 6.59 -13.27 11.28
C PHE A 94 8.06 -13.70 11.14
N GLY A 95 8.81 -13.13 10.18
CA GLY A 95 10.21 -13.48 9.93
C GLY A 95 11.22 -12.87 10.91
N ARG A 96 11.00 -11.63 11.39
CA ARG A 96 11.97 -10.91 12.25
C ARG A 96 12.01 -11.37 13.71
N GLY A 97 11.06 -12.20 14.14
CA GLY A 97 10.96 -12.72 15.51
C GLY A 97 11.54 -14.13 15.72
N GLN A 98 12.06 -14.78 14.65
CA GLN A 98 12.58 -16.15 14.71
C GLN A 98 14.00 -16.28 14.14
N GLY A 99 14.76 -15.19 14.11
CA GLY A 99 16.20 -15.24 13.81
C GLY A 99 16.96 -15.97 14.92
N MET A 100 17.87 -16.86 14.52
CA MET A 100 18.58 -17.87 15.32
C MET A 100 19.30 -17.39 16.61
N ASP A 101 19.44 -16.10 16.90
CA ASP A 101 20.33 -15.63 17.98
C ASP A 101 19.76 -14.64 19.03
N GLU A 102 18.54 -14.09 18.93
CA GLU A 102 17.92 -13.31 20.03
C GLU A 102 16.45 -12.92 19.71
N PRO A 103 15.53 -12.85 20.69
CA PRO A 103 14.17 -12.34 20.44
C PRO A 103 14.21 -10.84 20.12
N TYR A 104 13.49 -10.41 19.07
CA TYR A 104 13.46 -9.01 18.62
C TYR A 104 13.01 -8.04 19.71
N LEU A 105 12.03 -8.44 20.52
CA LEU A 105 11.61 -7.68 21.71
C LEU A 105 12.50 -8.07 22.90
N PRO A 106 13.15 -7.10 23.57
CA PRO A 106 14.09 -7.38 24.67
C PRO A 106 13.40 -7.62 26.03
N TYR A 107 12.06 -7.68 26.07
CA TYR A 107 11.30 -7.67 27.31
C TYR A 107 11.03 -9.09 27.85
N LYS A 108 11.42 -9.34 29.10
CA LYS A 108 11.23 -10.62 29.79
C LYS A 108 9.77 -10.90 30.17
N ASP A 109 8.98 -9.84 30.35
CA ASP A 109 7.58 -9.89 30.76
C ASP A 109 6.60 -9.87 29.56
N VAL A 110 7.12 -9.87 28.32
CA VAL A 110 6.35 -10.02 27.08
C VAL A 110 6.79 -11.29 26.35
N HIS A 111 6.09 -12.39 26.63
CA HIS A 111 6.45 -13.70 26.08
C HIS A 111 5.72 -14.00 24.77
N TYR A 112 6.37 -14.65 23.80
CA TYR A 112 5.82 -14.95 22.46
C TYR A 112 4.50 -15.75 22.48
N MET A 113 4.25 -16.51 23.54
CA MET A 113 3.00 -17.26 23.78
C MET A 113 1.85 -16.42 24.36
N THR A 114 2.03 -15.12 24.57
CA THR A 114 0.99 -14.24 25.12
C THR A 114 0.23 -13.53 24.01
N TRP A 115 -1.06 -13.30 24.21
CA TRP A 115 -1.97 -12.63 23.25
C TRP A 115 -1.47 -11.24 22.79
N MET A 116 -0.64 -10.59 23.61
CA MET A 116 -0.14 -9.23 23.36
C MET A 116 1.13 -9.20 22.50
N TYR A 117 1.90 -10.30 22.45
CA TYR A 117 3.23 -10.28 21.83
C TYR A 117 3.19 -9.90 20.34
N PRO A 118 2.31 -10.48 19.49
CA PRO A 118 2.30 -10.14 18.07
C PRO A 118 2.01 -8.65 17.83
N GLY A 119 1.04 -8.08 18.56
CA GLY A 119 0.72 -6.67 18.39
C GLY A 119 1.79 -5.72 18.93
N ILE A 120 2.45 -6.07 20.04
CA ILE A 120 3.60 -5.29 20.52
C ILE A 120 4.73 -5.36 19.49
N LEU A 121 5.09 -6.56 19.03
CA LEU A 121 6.14 -6.75 18.01
C LEU A 121 5.87 -5.90 16.78
N ARG A 122 4.64 -5.95 16.24
CA ARG A 122 4.23 -5.18 15.07
C ARG A 122 4.49 -3.68 15.25
N VAL A 123 4.01 -3.09 16.34
CA VAL A 123 4.21 -1.64 16.59
C VAL A 123 5.70 -1.29 16.65
N PHE A 124 6.54 -2.11 17.27
CA PHE A 124 7.99 -1.90 17.31
C PHE A 124 8.62 -2.01 15.91
N VAL A 125 8.23 -3.00 15.11
CA VAL A 125 8.72 -3.19 13.74
C VAL A 125 8.33 -2.00 12.86
N TYR A 126 7.07 -1.52 12.92
CA TYR A 126 6.62 -0.33 12.20
C TYR A 126 7.45 0.91 12.58
N HIS A 127 7.69 1.12 13.88
CA HIS A 127 8.56 2.21 14.35
C HIS A 127 9.97 2.11 13.80
N ASP A 128 10.57 0.92 13.82
CA ASP A 128 11.94 0.74 13.36
C ASP A 128 12.09 0.90 11.83
N ARG A 129 11.00 0.68 11.08
CA ARG A 129 10.91 0.93 9.63
C ARG A 129 10.65 2.39 9.30
N VAL A 130 9.79 3.08 10.04
CA VAL A 130 9.40 4.46 9.75
C VAL A 130 10.38 5.46 10.38
N ALA A 131 10.63 5.35 11.68
CA ALA A 131 11.40 6.31 12.47
C ALA A 131 12.89 5.94 12.62
N GLY A 132 13.26 4.70 12.30
CA GLY A 132 14.63 4.21 12.37
C GLY A 132 14.87 3.29 13.57
N ALA A 133 15.99 2.56 13.54
CA ALA A 133 16.24 1.42 14.41
C ALA A 133 16.21 1.77 15.91
N ARG A 134 15.52 0.93 16.68
CA ARG A 134 15.37 1.00 18.13
C ARG A 134 14.76 2.31 18.64
N THR A 135 13.96 2.99 17.82
CA THR A 135 13.36 4.28 18.23
C THR A 135 12.39 4.09 19.39
N LEU A 136 11.49 3.13 19.30
CA LEU A 136 10.52 2.87 20.37
C LEU A 136 11.15 2.22 21.61
N HIS A 137 12.28 1.52 21.44
CA HIS A 137 13.09 1.00 22.54
C HIS A 137 13.69 2.11 23.42
N LYS A 138 13.87 3.33 22.88
CA LYS A 138 14.28 4.49 23.69
C LYS A 138 13.12 5.04 24.52
N ALA A 139 11.88 4.89 24.05
CA ALA A 139 10.68 5.30 24.78
C ALA A 139 10.30 4.29 25.87
N PHE A 140 10.54 3.01 25.64
CA PHE A 140 10.34 1.91 26.59
C PHE A 140 11.66 1.18 26.84
N PRO A 141 12.61 1.80 27.58
CA PRO A 141 13.93 1.20 27.80
C PRO A 141 13.89 0.10 28.86
N GLY A 142 14.90 -0.78 28.83
CA GLY A 142 15.08 -1.85 29.81
C GLY A 142 14.62 -3.22 29.31
N ASP A 143 14.52 -4.17 30.22
CA ASP A 143 14.11 -5.56 29.98
C ASP A 143 12.69 -5.87 30.49
N GLU A 144 11.94 -4.86 30.94
CA GLU A 144 10.54 -4.97 31.36
C GLU A 144 9.66 -3.94 30.63
N PHE A 145 8.62 -4.41 29.93
CA PHE A 145 7.65 -3.56 29.24
C PHE A 145 6.51 -3.09 30.14
N ASN A 146 6.20 -3.84 31.19
CA ASN A 146 5.08 -3.64 32.10
C ASN A 146 3.71 -3.58 31.37
N PRO A 147 3.29 -4.64 30.67
CA PRO A 147 2.12 -4.62 29.78
C PRO A 147 0.78 -4.29 30.47
N ASN A 148 0.67 -4.57 31.78
CA ASN A 148 -0.54 -4.32 32.57
C ASN A 148 -0.59 -2.90 33.19
N GLN A 149 0.50 -2.13 33.09
CA GLN A 149 0.52 -0.76 33.56
C GLN A 149 -0.36 0.13 32.67
N PRO A 150 -1.09 1.10 33.21
CA PRO A 150 -1.78 2.10 32.41
C PRO A 150 -0.83 2.84 31.48
N ILE A 151 -1.20 3.00 30.21
CA ILE A 151 -0.45 3.85 29.29
C ILE A 151 -0.72 5.32 29.61
N THR A 152 0.32 6.13 29.56
CA THR A 152 0.21 7.59 29.73
C THR A 152 -0.05 8.30 28.40
N ASN A 153 -0.58 9.53 28.45
CA ASN A 153 -0.79 10.35 27.25
C ASN A 153 0.54 10.63 26.51
N GLU A 154 1.63 10.86 27.25
CA GLU A 154 2.96 11.06 26.65
C GLU A 154 3.49 9.81 25.93
N GLU A 155 3.30 8.62 26.50
CA GLU A 155 3.66 7.36 25.86
C GLU A 155 2.82 7.11 24.60
N ALA A 156 1.51 7.34 24.67
CA ALA A 156 0.61 7.23 23.52
C ALA A 156 1.05 8.16 22.37
N ALA A 157 1.45 9.40 22.67
CA ALA A 157 1.97 10.34 21.67
C ALA A 157 3.23 9.81 20.97
N LYS A 158 4.17 9.22 21.73
CA LYS A 158 5.39 8.62 21.17
C LYS A 158 5.04 7.45 20.26
N VAL A 159 4.14 6.57 20.69
CA VAL A 159 3.69 5.40 19.90
C VAL A 159 2.99 5.82 18.61
N LEU A 160 2.14 6.84 18.64
CA LEU A 160 1.38 7.28 17.45
C LEU A 160 2.17 8.24 16.54
N SER A 161 3.33 8.74 16.95
CA SER A 161 4.10 9.71 16.15
C SER A 161 4.54 9.19 14.76
N ILE A 162 4.54 7.86 14.53
CA ILE A 162 4.87 7.26 13.23
C ILE A 162 3.88 7.56 12.12
N VAL A 163 2.64 7.97 12.45
CA VAL A 163 1.62 8.33 11.45
C VAL A 163 1.51 9.86 11.25
N THR A 164 2.49 10.62 11.74
CA THR A 164 2.61 12.05 11.50
C THR A 164 3.71 12.33 10.47
N PHE A 165 3.33 12.90 9.33
CA PHE A 165 4.23 13.21 8.20
C PHE A 165 4.49 14.71 8.03
N SER A 166 3.76 15.55 8.75
CA SER A 166 3.89 17.00 8.67
C SER A 166 5.02 17.55 9.53
N ALA A 167 5.67 18.62 9.05
CA ALA A 167 6.67 19.37 9.84
C ALA A 167 6.07 20.02 11.10
N LYS A 168 4.75 20.29 11.10
CA LYS A 168 4.00 20.76 12.27
C LYS A 168 3.33 19.58 12.94
N LYS A 169 3.39 19.52 14.27
CA LYS A 169 2.69 18.48 15.04
C LYS A 169 1.17 18.67 14.95
N PRO A 170 0.40 17.60 14.71
CA PRO A 170 -1.06 17.66 14.67
C PRO A 170 -1.63 18.00 16.05
N GLY A 171 -2.86 18.52 16.07
CA GLY A 171 -3.54 18.97 17.29
C GLY A 171 -3.61 17.89 18.37
N TRP A 172 -3.97 16.66 17.98
CA TRP A 172 -4.06 15.52 18.90
C TRP A 172 -2.72 15.22 19.60
N GLU A 173 -1.59 15.33 18.89
CA GLU A 173 -0.28 15.05 19.47
C GLU A 173 0.09 16.11 20.51
N MET A 174 -0.20 17.38 20.22
CA MET A 174 0.02 18.48 21.16
C MET A 174 -0.83 18.35 22.42
N GLU A 175 -2.09 17.91 22.29
CA GLU A 175 -2.98 17.68 23.43
C GLU A 175 -2.48 16.56 24.34
N LEU A 176 -2.02 15.44 23.76
CA LEU A 176 -1.42 14.33 24.51
C LEU A 176 -0.17 14.78 25.28
N VAL A 177 0.75 15.49 24.61
CA VAL A 177 1.96 16.02 25.24
C VAL A 177 1.61 16.96 26.40
N LYS A 178 0.58 17.79 26.23
CA LYS A 178 0.08 18.69 27.29
C LYS A 178 -0.51 17.92 28.49
N LYS A 179 -1.19 16.80 28.25
CA LYS A 179 -1.74 15.93 29.32
C LYS A 179 -0.64 15.12 30.03
N GLY A 180 0.50 14.89 29.38
CA GLY A 180 1.73 14.35 29.98
C GLY A 180 1.56 12.95 30.57
N SER A 181 1.97 12.76 31.82
CA SER A 181 2.01 11.46 32.50
C SER A 181 0.63 10.96 32.99
N LYS A 182 -0.46 11.65 32.70
CA LYS A 182 -1.80 11.18 33.08
C LYS A 182 -2.14 9.90 32.31
N PRO A 183 -2.76 8.90 32.95
CA PRO A 183 -3.25 7.71 32.25
C PRO A 183 -4.27 8.07 31.16
N LEU A 184 -4.22 7.36 30.03
CA LEU A 184 -5.23 7.42 28.98
C LEU A 184 -6.37 6.45 29.31
N THR A 185 -7.62 6.91 29.25
CA THR A 185 -8.80 6.03 29.42
C THR A 185 -9.12 5.30 28.12
N ARG A 186 -9.94 4.24 28.19
CA ARG A 186 -10.39 3.53 26.98
C ARG A 186 -11.23 4.40 26.06
N ALA A 187 -12.09 5.25 26.62
CA ALA A 187 -12.85 6.22 25.84
C ALA A 187 -11.96 7.27 25.18
N ASP A 188 -10.97 7.82 25.91
CA ASP A 188 -10.03 8.79 25.33
C ASP A 188 -9.20 8.16 24.21
N ALA A 189 -8.84 6.87 24.31
CA ALA A 189 -8.13 6.15 23.26
C ALA A 189 -8.97 5.97 21.99
N ALA A 190 -10.28 5.73 22.11
CA ALA A 190 -11.19 5.64 20.96
C ALA A 190 -11.26 6.98 20.20
N VAL A 191 -11.49 8.08 20.93
CA VAL A 191 -11.51 9.44 20.37
C VAL A 191 -10.16 9.80 19.74
N LEU A 192 -9.06 9.43 20.40
CA LEU A 192 -7.71 9.70 19.90
C LEU A 192 -7.45 8.98 18.57
N ILE A 193 -7.78 7.70 18.45
CA ILE A 193 -7.55 6.96 17.20
C ILE A 193 -8.41 7.51 16.05
N GLU A 194 -9.63 7.95 16.32
CA GLU A 194 -10.43 8.64 15.31
C GLU A 194 -9.75 9.93 14.82
N GLN A 195 -9.25 10.77 15.73
CA GLN A 195 -8.51 11.99 15.39
C GLN A 195 -7.23 11.70 14.60
N VAL A 196 -6.53 10.62 14.97
CA VAL A 196 -5.32 10.15 14.28
C VAL A 196 -5.67 9.64 12.88
N SER A 197 -6.76 8.89 12.73
CA SER A 197 -7.26 8.38 11.44
C SER A 197 -7.58 9.54 10.49
N THR A 198 -8.31 10.55 10.96
CA THR A 198 -8.60 11.76 10.19
C THR A 198 -7.31 12.51 9.81
N SER A 199 -6.36 12.63 10.74
CA SER A 199 -5.06 13.27 10.46
C SER A 199 -4.25 12.51 9.42
N LEU A 200 -4.25 11.18 9.48
CA LEU A 200 -3.58 10.31 8.51
C LEU A 200 -4.22 10.46 7.12
N GLN A 201 -5.55 10.52 7.04
CA GLN A 201 -6.29 10.73 5.81
C GLN A 201 -5.95 12.08 5.15
N LEU A 202 -5.87 13.16 5.93
CA LEU A 202 -5.47 14.49 5.42
C LEU A 202 -4.02 14.55 4.95
N GLN A 203 -3.17 13.62 5.39
CA GLN A 203 -1.76 13.53 5.00
C GLN A 203 -1.50 12.44 3.95
N MET A 204 -2.56 11.84 3.40
CA MET A 204 -2.49 10.69 2.51
C MET A 204 -1.88 11.05 1.14
N LEU A 205 -1.01 10.16 0.64
CA LEU A 205 -0.15 10.33 -0.53
C LEU A 205 -0.64 9.45 -1.69
N LEU A 206 -1.67 9.90 -2.42
CA LEU A 206 -2.56 9.05 -3.20
C LEU A 206 -1.92 8.31 -4.38
N PRO A 207 -0.92 8.85 -5.09
CA PRO A 207 -0.09 8.00 -5.95
C PRO A 207 1.22 7.52 -5.30
N LEU A 208 1.73 8.13 -4.21
CA LEU A 208 2.99 7.62 -3.61
C LEU A 208 2.76 6.33 -2.81
N ALA A 209 1.52 6.04 -2.41
CA ALA A 209 1.16 4.90 -1.59
C ALA A 209 0.28 3.83 -2.23
N ASP A 210 -0.15 4.01 -3.48
CA ASP A 210 -0.86 2.99 -4.24
C ASP A 210 0.11 2.15 -5.10
N GLU A 211 0.97 1.38 -4.43
CA GLU A 211 1.97 0.54 -5.10
C GLU A 211 1.31 -0.57 -5.96
N THR A 212 0.24 -1.17 -5.46
CA THR A 212 -0.49 -2.24 -6.16
C THR A 212 -1.31 -1.73 -7.33
N ARG A 213 -1.55 -0.41 -7.42
CA ARG A 213 -2.38 0.25 -8.45
C ARG A 213 -3.80 -0.28 -8.52
N SER A 214 -4.26 -0.86 -7.43
CA SER A 214 -5.58 -1.50 -7.33
C SER A 214 -6.58 -0.62 -6.60
N LEU A 215 -6.14 0.50 -6.02
CA LEU A 215 -7.01 1.38 -5.25
C LEU A 215 -7.91 2.22 -6.15
N TYR A 216 -7.44 2.58 -7.34
CA TYR A 216 -8.13 3.45 -8.28
C TYR A 216 -8.58 2.69 -9.55
N PRO A 217 -9.66 3.12 -10.22
CA PRO A 217 -10.47 4.31 -9.96
C PRO A 217 -11.52 4.10 -8.86
N PHE A 218 -11.82 5.15 -8.09
CA PHE A 218 -12.99 5.16 -7.22
C PHE A 218 -14.27 5.41 -8.01
N VAL A 219 -15.32 4.67 -7.66
CA VAL A 219 -16.67 4.84 -8.21
C VAL A 219 -17.65 5.16 -7.08
N PRO A 220 -18.80 5.79 -7.37
CA PRO A 220 -19.83 6.05 -6.37
C PRO A 220 -20.26 4.78 -5.62
N VAL A 221 -20.45 4.87 -4.31
CA VAL A 221 -21.04 3.80 -3.50
C VAL A 221 -22.55 3.99 -3.46
N HIS A 222 -23.30 2.90 -3.66
CA HIS A 222 -24.77 2.89 -3.61
C HIS A 222 -25.25 2.20 -2.35
N GLU A 223 -25.99 2.92 -1.50
CA GLU A 223 -26.51 2.40 -0.22
C GLU A 223 -27.60 1.32 -0.39
N ASP A 224 -28.43 1.43 -1.43
CA ASP A 224 -29.48 0.46 -1.75
C ASP A 224 -29.20 -0.21 -3.10
N MET A 225 -28.64 -1.41 -3.05
CA MET A 225 -28.35 -2.23 -4.24
C MET A 225 -29.55 -3.06 -4.71
N TYR A 226 -30.60 -3.16 -3.90
CA TYR A 226 -31.74 -4.05 -4.13
C TYR A 226 -33.08 -3.29 -4.17
N PRO A 227 -33.21 -2.18 -4.94
CA PRO A 227 -34.48 -1.47 -5.00
C PRO A 227 -35.49 -2.27 -5.82
N LEU A 228 -36.75 -2.16 -5.44
CA LEU A 228 -37.84 -2.77 -6.20
C LEU A 228 -38.17 -2.03 -7.50
N PHE A 229 -37.62 -0.83 -7.75
CA PHE A 229 -37.88 0.04 -8.91
C PHE A 229 -39.35 0.47 -9.13
N ALA A 230 -40.26 0.01 -8.28
CA ALA A 230 -41.67 0.39 -8.22
C ALA A 230 -42.18 0.27 -6.78
N THR A 231 -43.24 1.00 -6.46
CA THR A 231 -43.91 0.93 -5.15
C THR A 231 -45.09 -0.03 -5.24
N TYR A 232 -45.17 -0.99 -4.31
CA TYR A 232 -46.22 -2.00 -4.25
C TYR A 232 -47.03 -1.91 -2.95
N ASP A 233 -48.12 -1.13 -2.94
CA ASP A 233 -48.97 -0.99 -1.76
C ASP A 233 -49.89 -2.20 -1.52
N SER A 234 -50.25 -2.92 -2.59
CA SER A 234 -51.09 -4.13 -2.55
C SER A 234 -50.77 -5.00 -3.77
N PRO A 235 -49.65 -5.76 -3.74
CA PRO A 235 -49.14 -6.46 -4.91
C PRO A 235 -50.11 -7.54 -5.39
N THR A 236 -50.31 -7.62 -6.70
CA THR A 236 -50.90 -8.75 -7.41
C THR A 236 -50.04 -10.02 -7.22
N GLU A 237 -50.57 -11.19 -7.59
CA GLU A 237 -49.82 -12.45 -7.48
C GLU A 237 -48.49 -12.42 -8.27
N THR A 238 -48.50 -11.82 -9.47
CA THR A 238 -47.29 -11.65 -10.29
C THR A 238 -46.30 -10.68 -9.66
N GLU A 239 -46.76 -9.55 -9.12
CA GLU A 239 -45.90 -8.57 -8.43
C GLU A 239 -45.32 -9.16 -7.15
N LYS A 240 -46.11 -9.96 -6.43
CA LYS A 240 -45.64 -10.67 -5.25
C LYS A 240 -44.56 -11.68 -5.62
N ARG A 241 -44.72 -12.43 -6.72
CA ARG A 241 -43.66 -13.34 -7.22
C ARG A 241 -42.38 -12.58 -7.54
N PHE A 242 -42.46 -11.40 -8.15
CA PHE A 242 -41.29 -10.54 -8.36
C PHE A 242 -40.63 -10.10 -7.04
N ILE A 243 -41.41 -9.64 -6.06
CA ILE A 243 -40.90 -9.24 -4.73
C ILE A 243 -40.21 -10.43 -4.06
N ASP A 244 -40.83 -11.62 -4.06
CA ASP A 244 -40.28 -12.83 -3.45
C ASP A 244 -38.94 -13.24 -4.13
N ILE A 245 -38.81 -13.04 -5.45
CA ILE A 245 -37.54 -13.25 -6.18
C ILE A 245 -36.46 -12.25 -5.73
N VAL A 246 -36.80 -10.96 -5.60
CA VAL A 246 -35.86 -9.93 -5.15
C VAL A 246 -35.39 -10.20 -3.73
N ASP A 247 -36.30 -10.57 -2.83
CA ASP A 247 -35.97 -10.94 -1.45
C ASP A 247 -35.03 -12.15 -1.42
N ALA A 248 -35.27 -13.16 -2.26
CA ALA A 248 -34.37 -14.32 -2.37
C ALA A 248 -32.96 -13.93 -2.83
N ILE A 249 -32.82 -13.04 -3.82
CA ILE A 249 -31.51 -12.54 -4.28
C ILE A 249 -30.83 -11.72 -3.18
N LYS A 250 -31.58 -10.85 -2.50
CA LYS A 250 -31.07 -10.00 -1.42
C LYS A 250 -30.55 -10.82 -0.23
N ASP A 251 -31.23 -11.92 0.08
CA ASP A 251 -30.88 -12.80 1.20
C ASP A 251 -29.84 -13.88 0.82
N TYR A 252 -29.29 -13.85 -0.40
CA TYR A 252 -28.36 -14.85 -0.95
C TYR A 252 -28.93 -16.28 -0.97
N LEU A 253 -30.23 -16.40 -1.24
CA LEU A 253 -30.99 -17.64 -1.33
C LEU A 253 -31.38 -17.99 -2.77
N GLU A 254 -30.84 -17.27 -3.76
CA GLU A 254 -31.17 -17.46 -5.16
C GLU A 254 -30.54 -18.74 -5.75
N GLU A 255 -31.40 -19.50 -6.44
CA GLU A 255 -31.02 -20.70 -7.19
C GLU A 255 -31.25 -20.47 -8.70
N LYS A 256 -30.83 -21.42 -9.54
CA LYS A 256 -31.06 -21.35 -10.99
C LYS A 256 -32.56 -21.20 -11.31
N GLU A 257 -33.40 -21.85 -10.53
CA GLU A 257 -34.85 -21.76 -10.59
C GLU A 257 -35.33 -20.32 -10.36
N THR A 258 -34.77 -19.57 -9.41
CA THR A 258 -35.11 -18.17 -9.12
C THR A 258 -35.02 -17.29 -10.38
N PHE A 259 -33.93 -17.40 -11.13
CA PHE A 259 -33.74 -16.65 -12.39
C PHE A 259 -34.68 -17.13 -13.51
N LYS A 260 -35.00 -18.43 -13.54
CA LYS A 260 -36.00 -18.96 -14.48
C LYS A 260 -37.40 -18.42 -14.17
N GLU A 261 -37.76 -18.28 -12.89
CA GLU A 261 -39.02 -17.66 -12.50
C GLU A 261 -39.12 -16.20 -12.95
N LEU A 262 -37.99 -15.48 -12.91
CA LEU A 262 -37.87 -14.13 -13.44
C LEU A 262 -38.05 -14.07 -14.97
N ASP A 263 -37.61 -15.11 -15.69
CA ASP A 263 -37.85 -15.28 -17.14
C ASP A 263 -39.31 -15.62 -17.48
N GLU A 264 -40.06 -16.19 -16.54
CA GLU A 264 -41.47 -16.56 -16.70
C GLU A 264 -42.44 -15.40 -16.42
N LEU A 265 -41.94 -14.24 -15.95
CA LEU A 265 -42.77 -13.05 -15.78
C LEU A 265 -43.33 -12.56 -17.13
N PRO A 266 -44.56 -12.01 -17.16
CA PRO A 266 -45.16 -11.51 -18.40
C PRO A 266 -44.29 -10.45 -19.09
N ALA A 267 -44.22 -10.50 -20.42
CA ALA A 267 -43.47 -9.51 -21.21
C ALA A 267 -44.00 -8.07 -21.07
N ASP A 268 -45.26 -7.91 -20.66
CA ASP A 268 -45.91 -6.63 -20.37
C ASP A 268 -45.92 -6.28 -18.87
N PHE A 269 -45.13 -6.99 -18.04
CA PHE A 269 -44.97 -6.65 -16.63
C PHE A 269 -44.47 -5.21 -16.49
N ALA A 270 -45.14 -4.39 -15.69
CA ALA A 270 -44.92 -2.94 -15.69
C ALA A 270 -43.48 -2.54 -15.29
N ASN A 271 -42.85 -3.31 -14.40
CA ASN A 271 -41.52 -3.01 -13.87
C ASN A 271 -40.41 -3.72 -14.66
N GLN A 272 -40.27 -3.36 -15.94
CA GLN A 272 -39.23 -3.91 -16.81
C GLN A 272 -37.81 -3.52 -16.36
N VAL A 273 -37.65 -2.36 -15.72
CA VAL A 273 -36.36 -1.92 -15.16
C VAL A 273 -35.86 -2.94 -14.14
N GLY A 274 -36.70 -3.28 -13.14
CA GLY A 274 -36.35 -4.26 -12.12
C GLY A 274 -36.14 -5.65 -12.70
N VAL A 275 -37.00 -6.12 -13.60
CA VAL A 275 -36.86 -7.45 -14.22
C VAL A 275 -35.52 -7.60 -14.93
N HIS A 276 -35.15 -6.66 -15.80
CA HIS A 276 -33.90 -6.74 -16.53
C HIS A 276 -32.68 -6.51 -15.62
N TYR A 277 -32.80 -5.64 -14.61
CA TYR A 277 -31.76 -5.43 -13.62
C TYR A 277 -31.43 -6.74 -12.89
N TYR A 278 -32.42 -7.43 -12.30
CA TYR A 278 -32.15 -8.68 -11.58
C TYR A 278 -31.77 -9.84 -12.51
N LYS A 279 -32.19 -9.82 -13.79
CA LYS A 279 -31.72 -10.81 -14.77
C LYS A 279 -30.23 -10.68 -15.08
N SER A 280 -29.65 -9.48 -14.98
CA SER A 280 -28.21 -9.31 -15.19
C SER A 280 -27.35 -9.84 -14.04
N TRP A 281 -27.97 -10.25 -12.93
CA TRP A 281 -27.30 -10.82 -11.76
C TRP A 281 -27.20 -12.35 -11.83
N ASP A 282 -27.69 -12.96 -12.91
CA ASP A 282 -27.67 -14.40 -13.12
C ASP A 282 -26.24 -14.92 -13.31
N TYR A 283 -25.64 -15.41 -12.23
CA TYR A 283 -24.28 -15.97 -12.24
C TYR A 283 -24.18 -17.30 -12.99
N TYR A 284 -25.30 -17.88 -13.46
CA TYR A 284 -25.31 -19.05 -14.34
C TYR A 284 -25.15 -18.69 -15.82
N LYS A 285 -25.18 -17.40 -16.18
CA LYS A 285 -24.98 -16.89 -17.54
C LYS A 285 -23.58 -16.30 -17.72
N GLU A 286 -23.16 -16.22 -18.98
CA GLU A 286 -21.92 -15.53 -19.35
C GLU A 286 -22.08 -14.00 -19.11
N PRO A 287 -21.02 -13.30 -18.66
CA PRO A 287 -21.08 -11.85 -18.43
C PRO A 287 -21.58 -11.06 -19.65
N ALA A 288 -21.23 -11.50 -20.87
CA ALA A 288 -21.71 -10.90 -22.12
C ALA A 288 -23.25 -10.97 -22.30
N ASP A 289 -23.91 -12.01 -21.79
CA ASP A 289 -25.36 -12.12 -21.80
C ASP A 289 -25.99 -11.26 -20.70
N ASN A 290 -25.39 -11.26 -19.50
CA ASN A 290 -25.81 -10.39 -18.41
C ASN A 290 -25.73 -8.91 -18.77
N ALA A 291 -24.73 -8.50 -19.55
CA ALA A 291 -24.62 -7.13 -20.05
C ALA A 291 -25.80 -6.74 -20.95
N LYS A 292 -26.35 -7.68 -21.74
CA LYS A 292 -27.53 -7.39 -22.56
C LYS A 292 -28.73 -7.05 -21.68
N GLU A 293 -28.95 -7.82 -20.63
CA GLU A 293 -30.01 -7.57 -19.65
C GLU A 293 -29.77 -6.24 -18.92
N ALA A 294 -28.53 -5.95 -18.51
CA ALA A 294 -28.19 -4.68 -17.88
C ALA A 294 -28.48 -3.46 -18.79
N PHE A 295 -28.21 -3.57 -20.09
CA PHE A 295 -28.58 -2.53 -21.06
C PHE A 295 -30.09 -2.43 -21.27
N LEU A 296 -30.82 -3.55 -21.26
CA LEU A 296 -32.29 -3.54 -21.36
C LEU A 296 -32.93 -2.86 -20.14
N ALA A 297 -32.35 -3.03 -18.95
CA ALA A 297 -32.78 -2.32 -17.74
C ALA A 297 -32.59 -0.80 -17.90
N LEU A 298 -31.42 -0.39 -18.42
CA LEU A 298 -31.12 1.00 -18.72
C LEU A 298 -32.03 1.59 -19.81
N ASP A 299 -32.30 0.84 -20.88
CA ASP A 299 -33.23 1.24 -21.94
C ASP A 299 -34.64 1.46 -21.38
N ALA A 300 -35.16 0.48 -20.62
CA ALA A 300 -36.47 0.58 -19.98
C ALA A 300 -36.56 1.78 -19.03
N TYR A 301 -35.48 2.09 -18.33
CA TYR A 301 -35.40 3.27 -17.45
C TYR A 301 -35.40 4.58 -18.24
N LEU A 302 -34.74 4.65 -19.39
CA LEU A 302 -34.72 5.87 -20.22
C LEU A 302 -36.04 6.13 -20.95
N GLU A 303 -36.94 5.14 -21.01
CA GLU A 303 -38.30 5.30 -21.54
C GLU A 303 -39.28 5.90 -20.50
N THR A 304 -38.88 6.04 -19.23
CA THR A 304 -39.73 6.65 -18.19
C THR A 304 -39.81 8.18 -18.35
N VAL A 305 -40.89 8.79 -17.84
CA VAL A 305 -41.09 10.25 -17.90
C VAL A 305 -40.27 11.01 -16.86
N GLU A 306 -40.00 10.36 -15.72
CA GLU A 306 -39.16 10.90 -14.64
C GLU A 306 -37.89 10.07 -14.52
N HIS A 307 -36.75 10.76 -14.40
CA HIS A 307 -35.44 10.16 -14.19
C HIS A 307 -34.92 10.58 -12.82
N ASP A 308 -34.58 9.61 -11.98
CA ASP A 308 -33.84 9.78 -10.73
C ASP A 308 -32.35 9.50 -10.97
N PRO A 309 -31.45 10.48 -10.79
CA PRO A 309 -30.01 10.30 -10.90
C PRO A 309 -29.45 9.11 -10.10
N LYS A 310 -30.06 8.78 -8.95
CA LYS A 310 -29.63 7.64 -8.11
C LYS A 310 -29.89 6.31 -8.81
N ILE A 311 -31.09 6.15 -9.40
CA ILE A 311 -31.46 4.93 -10.13
C ILE A 311 -30.59 4.77 -11.38
N LEU A 312 -30.37 5.84 -12.14
CA LEU A 312 -29.44 5.79 -13.27
C LEU A 312 -28.02 5.41 -12.82
N GLY A 313 -27.56 5.99 -11.72
CA GLY A 313 -26.27 5.67 -11.13
C GLY A 313 -26.14 4.19 -10.77
N LEU A 314 -27.19 3.60 -10.20
CA LEU A 314 -27.24 2.17 -9.85
C LEU A 314 -27.22 1.28 -11.11
N LEU A 315 -28.05 1.59 -12.11
CA LEU A 315 -28.08 0.83 -13.36
C LEU A 315 -26.74 0.89 -14.10
N THR A 316 -26.07 2.05 -14.08
CA THR A 316 -24.75 2.23 -14.68
C THR A 316 -23.67 1.48 -13.89
N ALA A 317 -23.76 1.47 -12.56
CA ALA A 317 -22.87 0.68 -11.70
C ALA A 317 -22.97 -0.81 -12.01
N ASN A 318 -24.19 -1.34 -12.16
CA ASN A 318 -24.41 -2.72 -12.55
C ASN A 318 -23.79 -3.05 -13.92
N ILE A 319 -23.91 -2.17 -14.93
CA ILE A 319 -23.24 -2.36 -16.22
C ILE A 319 -21.71 -2.36 -16.05
N TYR A 320 -21.17 -1.46 -15.22
CA TYR A 320 -19.75 -1.40 -14.90
C TYR A 320 -19.26 -2.70 -14.24
N ASP A 321 -19.99 -3.21 -13.25
CA ASP A 321 -19.65 -4.44 -12.52
C ASP A 321 -19.66 -5.67 -13.43
N VAL A 322 -20.65 -5.78 -14.32
CA VAL A 322 -20.66 -6.81 -15.37
C VAL A 322 -19.45 -6.66 -16.31
N GLY A 323 -19.06 -5.42 -16.65
CA GLY A 323 -17.84 -5.14 -17.40
C GLY A 323 -16.56 -5.60 -16.68
N LEU A 324 -16.49 -5.44 -15.35
CA LEU A 324 -15.38 -5.99 -14.56
C LEU A 324 -15.36 -7.52 -14.57
N GLN A 325 -16.52 -8.17 -14.57
CA GLN A 325 -16.60 -9.62 -14.73
C GLN A 325 -16.05 -10.07 -16.09
N MET A 326 -16.35 -9.35 -17.18
CA MET A 326 -15.77 -9.62 -18.50
C MET A 326 -14.24 -9.53 -18.49
N LEU A 327 -13.67 -8.54 -17.80
CA LEU A 327 -12.22 -8.40 -17.66
C LEU A 327 -11.62 -9.64 -16.96
N ARG A 328 -12.26 -10.11 -15.88
CA ARG A 328 -11.83 -11.31 -15.12
C ARG A 328 -11.95 -12.60 -15.92
N THR A 329 -12.93 -12.70 -16.83
CA THR A 329 -13.13 -13.86 -17.71
C THR A 329 -12.42 -13.71 -19.07
N ASN A 330 -11.58 -12.68 -19.24
CA ASN A 330 -10.79 -12.40 -20.44
C ASN A 330 -11.63 -12.15 -21.71
N GLN A 331 -12.81 -11.56 -21.56
CA GLN A 331 -13.74 -11.14 -22.61
C GLN A 331 -13.50 -9.67 -23.03
N ILE A 332 -12.25 -9.35 -23.42
CA ILE A 332 -11.82 -7.96 -23.70
C ILE A 332 -12.58 -7.32 -24.86
N LYS A 333 -12.91 -8.09 -25.91
CA LYS A 333 -13.64 -7.55 -27.08
C LYS A 333 -15.06 -7.17 -26.71
N GLU A 334 -15.71 -8.01 -25.92
CA GLU A 334 -17.06 -7.78 -25.41
C GLU A 334 -17.09 -6.55 -24.49
N LEU A 335 -16.05 -6.34 -23.69
CA LEU A 335 -15.88 -5.11 -22.89
C LEU A 335 -15.71 -3.86 -23.77
N GLU A 336 -14.95 -3.95 -24.87
CA GLU A 336 -14.84 -2.87 -25.85
C GLU A 336 -16.19 -2.54 -26.51
N ASP A 337 -16.98 -3.56 -26.87
CA ASP A 337 -18.33 -3.39 -27.42
C ASP A 337 -19.30 -2.75 -26.40
N LEU A 338 -19.22 -3.18 -25.13
CA LEU A 338 -19.96 -2.57 -24.02
C LEU A 338 -19.61 -1.09 -23.87
N TYR A 339 -18.32 -0.76 -23.90
CA TYR A 339 -17.84 0.62 -23.87
C TYR A 339 -18.40 1.46 -25.03
N GLN A 340 -18.37 0.93 -26.27
CA GLN A 340 -18.93 1.64 -27.43
C GLN A 340 -20.44 1.90 -27.29
N LYS A 341 -21.19 0.95 -26.71
CA LYS A 341 -22.61 1.15 -26.42
C LYS A 341 -22.83 2.26 -25.39
N LEU A 342 -22.08 2.26 -24.29
CA LEU A 342 -22.18 3.31 -23.25
C LEU A 342 -21.91 4.72 -23.80
N LEU A 343 -20.95 4.87 -24.73
CA LEU A 343 -20.73 6.15 -25.42
C LEU A 343 -21.99 6.64 -26.15
N GLY A 344 -22.75 5.72 -26.76
CA GLY A 344 -24.04 6.02 -27.38
C GLY A 344 -25.07 6.54 -26.39
N TYR A 345 -25.11 6.01 -25.16
CA TYR A 345 -26.00 6.47 -24.10
C TYR A 345 -25.63 7.84 -23.56
N GLU A 346 -24.34 8.08 -23.29
CA GLU A 346 -23.88 9.39 -22.80
C GLU A 346 -24.33 10.52 -23.72
N SER A 347 -24.29 10.29 -25.04
CA SER A 347 -24.70 11.28 -26.05
C SER A 347 -26.18 11.70 -25.98
N LYS A 348 -27.04 10.90 -25.32
CA LYS A 348 -28.46 11.17 -25.11
C LYS A 348 -28.73 11.94 -23.81
N LEU A 349 -27.77 11.97 -22.88
CA LEU A 349 -27.91 12.67 -21.60
C LEU A 349 -27.72 14.17 -21.78
N VAL A 350 -28.42 14.96 -20.96
CA VAL A 350 -28.25 16.41 -20.95
C VAL A 350 -26.90 16.73 -20.31
N LYS A 351 -26.04 17.44 -21.05
CA LYS A 351 -24.73 17.84 -20.57
C LYS A 351 -24.84 18.64 -19.26
N ASP A 352 -23.94 18.37 -18.33
CA ASP A 352 -23.85 18.96 -16.99
C ASP A 352 -25.03 18.63 -16.04
N SER A 353 -25.95 17.73 -16.41
CA SER A 353 -26.93 17.16 -15.48
C SER A 353 -26.26 16.18 -14.50
N GLU A 354 -26.91 15.91 -13.37
CA GLU A 354 -26.38 14.96 -12.36
C GLU A 354 -26.25 13.53 -12.93
N GLU A 355 -27.16 13.15 -13.81
CA GLU A 355 -27.11 11.91 -14.59
C GLU A 355 -25.84 11.82 -15.46
N TRP A 356 -25.57 12.85 -16.25
CA TRP A 356 -24.39 12.90 -17.13
C TRP A 356 -23.07 12.89 -16.33
N LYS A 357 -23.08 13.53 -15.16
CA LYS A 357 -21.97 13.56 -14.22
C LYS A 357 -21.66 12.17 -13.69
N VAL A 358 -22.64 11.48 -13.09
CA VAL A 358 -22.48 10.14 -12.51
C VAL A 358 -22.15 9.11 -13.58
N PHE A 359 -22.87 9.12 -14.72
CA PHE A 359 -22.62 8.20 -15.83
C PHE A 359 -21.17 8.33 -16.35
N GLY A 360 -20.68 9.56 -16.45
CA GLY A 360 -19.33 9.84 -16.89
C GLY A 360 -18.22 9.29 -15.99
N LEU A 361 -18.46 9.16 -14.69
CA LEU A 361 -17.50 8.55 -13.76
C LEU A 361 -17.27 7.07 -14.07
N TYR A 362 -18.36 6.30 -14.23
CA TYR A 362 -18.29 4.89 -14.60
C TYR A 362 -17.68 4.68 -15.98
N LEU A 363 -18.04 5.53 -16.95
CA LEU A 363 -17.48 5.47 -18.29
C LEU A 363 -15.97 5.74 -18.30
N ALA A 364 -15.51 6.73 -17.53
CA ALA A 364 -14.09 6.97 -17.33
C ALA A 364 -13.38 5.78 -16.65
N SER A 365 -14.03 5.13 -15.67
CA SER A 365 -13.48 3.93 -15.04
C SER A 365 -13.33 2.76 -16.01
N ILE A 366 -14.26 2.56 -16.94
CA ILE A 366 -14.11 1.56 -18.02
C ILE A 366 -12.96 1.93 -18.96
N GLU A 367 -12.81 3.22 -19.28
CA GLU A 367 -11.68 3.70 -20.10
C GLU A 367 -10.33 3.40 -19.44
N ILE A 368 -10.21 3.53 -18.12
CA ILE A 368 -9.02 3.10 -17.38
C ILE A 368 -8.74 1.61 -17.59
N HIS A 369 -9.74 0.74 -17.41
CA HIS A 369 -9.56 -0.72 -17.58
C HIS A 369 -9.25 -1.13 -19.01
N LEU A 370 -9.54 -0.26 -19.98
CA LEU A 370 -9.18 -0.41 -21.40
C LEU A 370 -7.87 0.31 -21.77
N ASP A 371 -7.08 0.75 -20.79
CA ASP A 371 -5.82 1.51 -20.95
C ASP A 371 -5.98 2.82 -21.76
N LYS A 372 -7.18 3.43 -21.75
CA LYS A 372 -7.51 4.71 -22.41
C LYS A 372 -7.38 5.89 -21.45
N TYR A 373 -6.22 6.00 -20.79
CA TYR A 373 -5.98 6.98 -19.71
C TYR A 373 -6.28 8.43 -20.11
N ASP A 374 -5.88 8.87 -21.30
CA ASP A 374 -6.13 10.25 -21.75
C ASP A 374 -7.61 10.60 -21.88
N LEU A 375 -8.45 9.63 -22.29
CA LEU A 375 -9.89 9.83 -22.38
C LEU A 375 -10.49 9.92 -20.98
N ALA A 376 -10.11 9.00 -20.09
CA ALA A 376 -10.59 8.98 -18.71
C ALA A 376 -10.21 10.27 -17.96
N ILE A 377 -8.94 10.68 -18.06
CA ILE A 377 -8.43 11.94 -17.49
C ILE A 377 -9.25 13.13 -17.97
N LYS A 378 -9.53 13.21 -19.28
CA LYS A 378 -10.33 14.30 -19.83
C LYS A 378 -11.75 14.31 -19.24
N ARG A 379 -12.39 13.15 -19.09
CA ARG A 379 -13.73 13.04 -18.48
C ARG A 379 -13.74 13.50 -17.03
N TYR A 380 -12.72 13.12 -16.25
CA TYR A 380 -12.56 13.59 -14.88
C TYR A 380 -12.35 15.12 -14.83
N GLN A 381 -11.53 15.67 -15.73
CA GLN A 381 -11.28 17.11 -15.81
C GLN A 381 -12.48 17.95 -16.25
N GLU A 382 -13.47 17.35 -16.92
CA GLU A 382 -14.74 17.99 -17.31
C GLU A 382 -15.75 18.06 -16.16
N ARG A 383 -15.48 17.38 -15.04
CA ARG A 383 -16.38 17.28 -13.87
C ARG A 383 -15.69 17.75 -12.57
N PRO A 384 -15.10 18.96 -12.53
CA PRO A 384 -14.33 19.43 -11.37
C PRO A 384 -15.17 19.66 -10.11
N ASP A 385 -16.50 19.62 -10.23
CA ASP A 385 -17.46 19.73 -9.14
C ASP A 385 -17.73 18.40 -8.41
N LEU A 386 -17.21 17.27 -8.92
CA LEU A 386 -17.36 15.95 -8.30
C LEU A 386 -16.07 15.52 -7.58
N VAL A 387 -16.17 15.20 -6.29
CA VAL A 387 -15.05 14.69 -5.45
C VAL A 387 -14.32 13.54 -6.12
N LEU A 388 -15.06 12.51 -6.56
CA LEU A 388 -14.49 11.31 -7.16
C LEU A 388 -13.80 11.62 -8.49
N ALA A 389 -14.33 12.56 -9.29
CA ALA A 389 -13.67 12.99 -10.52
C ALA A 389 -12.35 13.70 -10.22
N VAL A 390 -12.33 14.59 -9.22
CA VAL A 390 -11.11 15.28 -8.81
C VAL A 390 -10.08 14.29 -8.27
N GLN A 391 -10.48 13.36 -7.39
CA GLN A 391 -9.59 12.32 -6.84
C GLN A 391 -9.00 11.43 -7.94
N ASN A 392 -9.84 10.83 -8.79
CA ASN A 392 -9.38 9.97 -9.87
C ASN A 392 -8.55 10.76 -10.90
N GLY A 393 -9.00 11.95 -11.27
CA GLY A 393 -8.30 12.82 -12.21
C GLY A 393 -6.91 13.20 -11.71
N LEU A 394 -6.77 13.61 -10.45
CA LEU A 394 -5.48 13.89 -9.82
C LEU A 394 -4.58 12.65 -9.80
N TYR A 395 -5.12 11.50 -9.38
CA TYR A 395 -4.38 10.24 -9.36
C TYR A 395 -3.79 9.92 -10.75
N TYR A 396 -4.62 9.88 -11.80
CA TYR A 396 -4.17 9.51 -13.14
C TYR A 396 -3.29 10.59 -13.78
N LEU A 397 -3.53 11.89 -13.52
CA LEU A 397 -2.62 12.95 -13.98
C LEU A 397 -1.24 12.82 -13.34
N ILE A 398 -1.17 12.52 -12.04
CA ILE A 398 0.12 12.30 -11.38
C ILE A 398 0.76 10.99 -11.85
N LYS A 399 -0.01 9.92 -12.07
CA LYS A 399 0.48 8.65 -12.64
C LYS A 399 1.16 8.89 -13.99
N GLU A 400 0.52 9.65 -14.88
CA GLU A 400 1.05 10.04 -16.19
C GLU A 400 2.11 11.18 -16.13
N ASN A 401 2.60 11.53 -14.94
CA ASN A 401 3.61 12.57 -14.70
C ASN A 401 3.20 13.98 -15.24
N ARG A 402 1.90 14.26 -15.29
CA ARG A 402 1.30 15.54 -15.75
C ARG A 402 0.99 16.46 -14.57
N LEU A 403 2.00 16.77 -13.75
CA LEU A 403 1.84 17.54 -12.49
C LEU A 403 1.19 18.92 -12.70
N PHE A 404 1.54 19.62 -13.78
CA PHE A 404 0.95 20.93 -14.10
C PHE A 404 -0.56 20.83 -14.37
N ASP A 405 -0.99 19.78 -15.08
CA ASP A 405 -2.41 19.55 -15.35
C ASP A 405 -3.16 19.16 -14.08
N ALA A 406 -2.51 18.44 -13.16
CA ALA A 406 -3.05 18.11 -11.84
C ALA A 406 -3.24 19.38 -10.98
N GLU A 407 -2.24 20.26 -10.92
CA GLU A 407 -2.37 21.58 -10.28
C GLU A 407 -3.52 22.41 -10.88
N SER A 408 -3.66 22.38 -12.20
CA SER A 408 -4.74 23.07 -12.91
C SER A 408 -6.11 22.47 -12.60
N LEU A 409 -6.24 21.15 -12.52
CA LEU A 409 -7.47 20.48 -12.11
C LEU A 409 -7.85 20.86 -10.68
N LEU A 410 -6.90 20.78 -9.74
CA LEU A 410 -7.12 21.15 -8.34
C LEU A 410 -7.59 22.60 -8.21
N LYS A 411 -6.92 23.53 -8.90
CA LYS A 411 -7.32 24.95 -8.90
C LYS A 411 -8.74 25.15 -9.43
N ARG A 412 -9.11 24.50 -10.54
CA ARG A 412 -10.47 24.57 -11.09
C ARG A 412 -11.51 24.00 -10.13
N ALA A 413 -11.21 22.89 -9.46
CA ALA A 413 -12.10 22.30 -8.46
C ALA A 413 -12.36 23.27 -7.30
N ILE A 414 -11.31 23.89 -6.76
CA ILE A 414 -11.41 24.92 -5.71
C ILE A 414 -12.27 26.12 -6.16
N GLU A 415 -12.12 26.57 -7.41
CA GLU A 415 -12.89 27.69 -7.95
C GLU A 415 -14.39 27.36 -8.10
N VAL A 416 -14.72 26.09 -8.35
CA VAL A 416 -16.09 25.61 -8.55
C VAL A 416 -16.79 25.26 -7.23
N ASP A 417 -16.06 24.75 -6.24
CA ASP A 417 -16.57 24.46 -4.90
C ASP A 417 -16.75 25.73 -4.06
N GLN A 418 -17.85 26.44 -4.30
CA GLN A 418 -18.21 27.67 -3.59
C GLN A 418 -18.57 27.45 -2.11
N LYS A 419 -18.78 26.20 -1.69
CA LYS A 419 -19.24 25.86 -0.33
C LYS A 419 -18.13 25.31 0.54
N HIS A 420 -16.92 25.12 0.00
CA HIS A 420 -15.79 24.49 0.68
C HIS A 420 -16.15 23.11 1.24
N GLU A 421 -17.05 22.40 0.58
CA GLU A 421 -17.44 21.03 0.98
C GLU A 421 -16.23 20.08 0.88
N PHE A 422 -15.23 20.42 0.05
CA PHE A 422 -14.09 19.57 -0.26
C PHE A 422 -12.73 20.13 0.21
N GLU A 423 -12.73 21.07 1.16
CA GLU A 423 -11.52 21.73 1.67
C GLU A 423 -10.43 20.72 2.09
N ALA A 424 -10.81 19.67 2.82
CA ALA A 424 -9.91 18.59 3.24
C ALA A 424 -9.21 17.89 2.06
N LEU A 425 -9.95 17.58 0.99
CA LEU A 425 -9.38 16.98 -0.22
C LEU A 425 -8.40 17.95 -0.89
N TYR A 426 -8.72 19.24 -0.93
CA TYR A 426 -7.88 20.24 -1.58
C TYR A 426 -6.57 20.49 -0.83
N GLU A 427 -6.62 20.55 0.49
CA GLU A 427 -5.42 20.63 1.32
C GLU A 427 -4.54 19.40 1.11
N GLN A 428 -5.15 18.20 1.09
CA GLN A 428 -4.44 16.94 0.86
C GLN A 428 -3.77 16.91 -0.52
N ALA A 429 -4.53 17.18 -1.59
CA ALA A 429 -4.03 17.18 -2.96
C ALA A 429 -2.94 18.26 -3.16
N GLY A 430 -3.13 19.45 -2.59
CA GLY A 430 -2.14 20.52 -2.63
C GLY A 430 -0.84 20.13 -1.92
N HIS A 431 -0.94 19.46 -0.76
CA HIS A 431 0.22 18.95 -0.04
C HIS A 431 1.02 17.94 -0.86
N GLU A 432 0.33 17.00 -1.52
CA GLU A 432 0.96 15.99 -2.35
C GLU A 432 1.62 16.57 -3.61
N LEU A 433 0.96 17.51 -4.29
CA LEU A 433 1.54 18.19 -5.45
C LEU A 433 2.79 18.99 -5.06
N ASP A 434 2.79 19.64 -3.90
CA ASP A 434 3.97 20.31 -3.36
C ASP A 434 5.11 19.30 -3.08
N LEU A 435 4.80 18.14 -2.48
CA LEU A 435 5.75 17.03 -2.31
C LEU A 435 6.37 16.57 -3.63
N LEU A 436 5.56 16.45 -4.67
CA LEU A 436 5.97 16.04 -6.02
C LEU A 436 6.63 17.16 -6.84
N SER A 437 6.58 18.41 -6.37
CA SER A 437 7.14 19.54 -7.09
C SER A 437 8.61 19.34 -7.40
N SER A 438 9.03 19.79 -8.60
CA SER A 438 10.42 19.71 -9.03
C SER A 438 11.38 20.36 -8.02
N THR A 439 10.95 21.41 -7.32
CA THR A 439 11.73 22.07 -6.25
C THR A 439 12.03 21.10 -5.10
N ARG A 440 11.02 20.41 -4.56
CA ARG A 440 11.22 19.47 -3.44
C ARG A 440 11.97 18.22 -3.88
N GLN A 441 11.61 17.65 -5.03
CA GLN A 441 12.26 16.47 -5.59
C GLN A 441 13.76 16.70 -5.83
N ASN A 442 14.14 17.84 -6.45
CA ASN A 442 15.54 18.19 -6.63
C ASN A 442 16.28 18.43 -5.30
N HIS A 443 15.61 19.02 -4.31
CA HIS A 443 16.18 19.22 -2.99
C HIS A 443 16.52 17.89 -2.30
N TYR A 444 15.59 16.92 -2.31
CA TYR A 444 15.80 15.60 -1.70
C TYR A 444 16.87 14.78 -2.46
N ALA A 445 16.83 14.80 -3.80
CA ALA A 445 17.86 14.15 -4.62
C ALA A 445 19.25 14.73 -4.36
N THR A 446 19.36 16.05 -4.16
CA THR A 446 20.62 16.72 -3.82
C THR A 446 21.11 16.32 -2.42
N LEU A 447 20.21 16.21 -1.45
CA LEU A 447 20.54 15.79 -0.08
C LEU A 447 21.13 14.37 -0.09
N LEU A 448 20.46 13.44 -0.78
CA LEU A 448 20.93 12.07 -0.91
C LEU A 448 22.24 11.96 -1.72
N SER A 449 22.39 12.76 -2.79
CA SER A 449 23.65 12.83 -3.54
C SER A 449 24.84 13.26 -2.67
N LYS A 450 24.62 14.20 -1.75
CA LYS A 450 25.65 14.62 -0.78
C LYS A 450 26.00 13.51 0.20
N ALA A 451 25.01 12.75 0.68
CA ALA A 451 25.24 11.63 1.56
C ALA A 451 26.09 10.54 0.88
N TYR A 452 25.77 10.16 -0.37
CA TYR A 452 26.60 9.24 -1.15
C TYR A 452 28.02 9.77 -1.38
N LYS A 453 28.16 11.05 -1.71
CA LYS A 453 29.48 11.66 -1.87
C LYS A 453 30.33 11.57 -0.59
N GLN A 454 29.73 11.74 0.58
CA GLN A 454 30.43 11.56 1.86
C GLN A 454 30.89 10.10 2.07
N MET A 455 30.09 9.12 1.63
CA MET A 455 30.48 7.71 1.65
C MET A 455 31.66 7.46 0.71
N ASP A 456 31.60 7.97 -0.53
CA ASP A 456 32.68 7.82 -1.52
C ASP A 456 34.01 8.45 -1.08
N GLU A 457 33.95 9.54 -0.31
CA GLU A 457 35.11 10.27 0.21
C GLU A 457 35.63 9.73 1.56
N ALA A 458 34.96 8.73 2.16
CA ALA A 458 35.32 8.21 3.47
C ALA A 458 36.63 7.39 3.45
N GLU A 459 37.48 7.56 4.47
CA GLU A 459 38.74 6.81 4.60
C GLU A 459 38.50 5.32 4.91
N GLY A 460 37.43 5.03 5.64
CA GLY A 460 37.02 3.69 6.00
C GLY A 460 35.50 3.58 6.15
N ILE A 461 34.94 2.45 5.70
CA ILE A 461 33.51 2.17 5.76
C ILE A 461 33.33 0.77 6.34
N ILE A 462 32.41 0.62 7.29
CA ILE A 462 31.90 -0.68 7.72
C ILE A 462 30.43 -0.75 7.34
N VAL A 463 30.06 -1.73 6.52
CA VAL A 463 28.69 -2.03 6.13
C VAL A 463 28.27 -3.32 6.80
N LYS A 464 27.15 -3.32 7.51
CA LYS A 464 26.52 -4.55 8.01
C LYS A 464 25.22 -4.76 7.26
N THR A 465 25.14 -5.86 6.52
CA THR A 465 24.01 -6.17 5.65
C THR A 465 23.26 -7.38 6.17
N GLU A 466 21.95 -7.29 6.19
CA GLU A 466 21.04 -8.43 6.35
C GLU A 466 20.03 -8.38 5.20
N MET A 467 19.95 -9.44 4.40
CA MET A 467 19.07 -9.46 3.23
C MET A 467 18.56 -10.86 2.92
N ASN A 468 17.41 -10.92 2.26
CA ASN A 468 16.89 -12.08 1.58
C ASN A 468 16.97 -11.85 0.06
N TYR A 469 17.58 -12.79 -0.65
CA TYR A 469 17.70 -12.79 -2.10
C TYR A 469 17.11 -14.11 -2.62
N GLY A 470 15.88 -14.07 -3.15
CA GLY A 470 15.24 -15.26 -3.73
C GLY A 470 15.24 -16.47 -2.78
N GLY A 471 14.91 -16.26 -1.50
CA GLY A 471 14.89 -17.32 -0.47
C GLY A 471 16.25 -17.58 0.19
N THR A 472 17.34 -17.01 -0.32
CA THR A 472 18.66 -17.06 0.33
C THR A 472 18.80 -15.94 1.34
N VAL A 473 18.95 -16.29 2.61
CA VAL A 473 19.18 -15.31 3.69
C VAL A 473 20.69 -15.08 3.86
N LEU A 474 21.11 -13.82 3.90
CA LEU A 474 22.50 -13.39 4.04
C LEU A 474 22.63 -12.43 5.21
N LYS A 475 23.65 -12.63 6.05
CA LYS A 475 24.08 -11.66 7.07
C LYS A 475 25.59 -11.47 7.01
N VAL A 476 26.03 -10.29 6.59
CA VAL A 476 27.44 -10.01 6.31
C VAL A 476 27.90 -8.68 6.88
N THR A 477 29.19 -8.59 7.12
CA THR A 477 29.90 -7.36 7.46
C THR A 477 31.00 -7.16 6.43
N GLU A 478 31.00 -6.00 5.79
CA GLU A 478 32.03 -5.56 4.85
C GLU A 478 32.80 -4.41 5.47
N GLU A 479 34.11 -4.57 5.62
CA GLU A 479 35.02 -3.55 6.09
C GLU A 479 35.83 -3.07 4.87
N MET A 480 35.80 -1.78 4.56
CA MET A 480 36.42 -1.19 3.37
C MET A 480 37.46 -0.15 3.79
N ASP A 481 38.72 -0.39 3.44
CA ASP A 481 39.84 0.55 3.60
C ASP A 481 40.05 1.31 2.28
N GLY A 482 39.53 2.53 2.21
CA GLY A 482 39.58 3.37 1.01
C GLY A 482 41.01 3.80 0.65
N GLN A 483 41.88 3.98 1.64
CA GLN A 483 43.27 4.37 1.41
C GLN A 483 44.11 3.25 0.79
N ARG A 484 43.76 1.99 1.04
CA ARG A 484 44.46 0.83 0.46
C ARG A 484 43.72 0.20 -0.71
N GLY A 485 42.43 0.46 -0.85
CA GLY A 485 41.57 -0.20 -1.83
C GLY A 485 41.38 -1.67 -1.48
N VAL A 486 41.25 -2.00 -0.19
CA VAL A 486 41.05 -3.37 0.30
C VAL A 486 39.68 -3.46 0.98
N THR A 487 38.94 -4.52 0.67
CA THR A 487 37.69 -4.86 1.37
C THR A 487 37.82 -6.24 2.00
N HIS A 488 37.38 -6.39 3.25
CA HIS A 488 37.18 -7.68 3.92
C HIS A 488 35.70 -7.90 4.16
N THR A 489 35.16 -8.98 3.62
CA THR A 489 33.76 -9.38 3.81
C THR A 489 33.73 -10.65 4.64
N LYS A 490 32.93 -10.68 5.70
CA LYS A 490 32.71 -11.86 6.54
C LYS A 490 31.24 -12.00 6.90
N GLY A 491 30.74 -13.22 7.06
CA GLY A 491 29.36 -13.42 7.45
C GLY A 491 28.88 -14.85 7.35
N ILE A 492 27.57 -14.99 7.25
CA ILE A 492 26.87 -16.25 7.09
C ILE A 492 25.77 -16.11 6.04
N PHE A 493 25.47 -17.22 5.36
CA PHE A 493 24.32 -17.32 4.47
C PHE A 493 23.64 -18.67 4.58
N GLN A 494 22.35 -18.69 4.23
CA GLN A 494 21.55 -19.89 4.11
C GLN A 494 20.86 -19.86 2.75
N LYS A 495 21.14 -20.85 1.89
CA LYS A 495 20.41 -21.02 0.63
C LYS A 495 19.00 -21.54 0.90
N GLU A 496 18.08 -21.25 0.00
CA GLU A 496 16.68 -21.68 0.08
C GLU A 496 16.54 -23.21 0.29
N ASP A 497 17.38 -23.99 -0.40
CA ASP A 497 17.36 -25.46 -0.38
C ASP A 497 18.21 -26.09 0.74
N GLN A 498 18.82 -25.29 1.61
CA GLN A 498 19.75 -25.75 2.63
C GLN A 498 19.25 -25.42 4.04
N ALA A 499 19.24 -26.42 4.92
CA ALA A 499 18.92 -26.25 6.33
C ALA A 499 20.12 -25.75 7.18
N VAL A 500 21.32 -25.66 6.59
CA VAL A 500 22.57 -25.37 7.31
C VAL A 500 23.09 -23.99 6.93
N LEU A 501 23.55 -23.26 7.94
CA LEU A 501 24.25 -21.98 7.79
C LEU A 501 25.67 -22.22 7.26
N ASN A 502 26.00 -21.59 6.14
CA ASN A 502 27.35 -21.56 5.60
C ASN A 502 28.05 -20.28 6.00
N LYS A 503 29.37 -20.35 6.20
CA LYS A 503 30.19 -19.17 6.43
C LYS A 503 30.50 -18.49 5.10
N MET A 504 30.67 -17.18 5.13
CA MET A 504 31.16 -16.41 3.99
C MET A 504 32.38 -15.64 4.45
N GLU A 505 33.47 -15.74 3.69
CA GLU A 505 34.64 -14.88 3.89
C GLU A 505 35.29 -14.55 2.55
N ALA A 506 35.62 -13.27 2.35
CA ALA A 506 36.24 -12.79 1.14
C ALA A 506 37.14 -11.58 1.38
N TYR A 507 38.19 -11.45 0.56
CA TYR A 507 39.02 -10.25 0.48
C TYR A 507 39.00 -9.72 -0.96
N SER A 508 38.77 -8.43 -1.15
CA SER A 508 38.87 -7.78 -2.46
C SER A 508 40.01 -6.78 -2.48
N ASP A 509 40.88 -6.88 -3.48
CA ASP A 509 41.92 -5.91 -3.82
C ASP A 509 41.46 -5.13 -5.06
N HIS A 510 40.94 -3.93 -4.84
CA HIS A 510 40.39 -3.09 -5.90
C HIS A 510 41.48 -2.51 -6.82
N ARG A 511 42.71 -2.35 -6.32
CA ARG A 511 43.84 -1.84 -7.11
C ARG A 511 44.32 -2.87 -8.12
N ASN A 512 44.34 -4.13 -7.70
CA ASN A 512 44.76 -5.25 -8.54
C ASN A 512 43.59 -6.01 -9.18
N GLN A 513 42.36 -5.49 -9.03
CA GLN A 513 41.12 -6.10 -9.56
C GLN A 513 41.03 -7.60 -9.28
N THR A 514 41.26 -7.98 -8.03
CA THR A 514 41.31 -9.37 -7.59
C THR A 514 40.40 -9.57 -6.39
N LYS A 515 39.66 -10.67 -6.36
CA LYS A 515 38.89 -11.12 -5.20
C LYS A 515 39.33 -12.52 -4.79
N TYR A 516 39.44 -12.72 -3.50
CA TYR A 516 39.73 -13.98 -2.85
C TYR A 516 38.49 -14.39 -2.07
N GLU A 517 37.97 -15.60 -2.28
CA GLU A 517 36.77 -16.11 -1.62
C GLU A 517 37.06 -17.47 -0.98
N TRP A 518 36.58 -17.68 0.24
CA TRP A 518 36.67 -18.96 0.92
C TRP A 518 35.64 -19.96 0.34
N ASP A 519 36.12 -21.06 -0.22
CA ASP A 519 35.30 -22.19 -0.65
C ASP A 519 35.03 -23.11 0.55
N ASN A 520 33.80 -23.11 1.06
CA ASN A 520 33.43 -23.92 2.23
C ASN A 520 33.49 -25.43 1.98
N GLU A 521 33.28 -25.88 0.74
CA GLU A 521 33.27 -27.32 0.42
C GLU A 521 34.69 -27.86 0.34
N LYS A 522 35.60 -27.07 -0.22
CA LYS A 522 37.00 -27.45 -0.42
C LYS A 522 37.92 -26.99 0.72
N GLU A 523 37.45 -26.10 1.58
CA GLU A 523 38.21 -25.45 2.64
C GLU A 523 39.49 -24.75 2.12
N VAL A 524 39.37 -24.03 1.00
CA VAL A 524 40.49 -23.32 0.36
C VAL A 524 40.11 -21.92 -0.10
N TRP A 525 41.11 -21.05 -0.24
CA TRP A 525 40.94 -19.73 -0.85
C TRP A 525 40.96 -19.86 -2.37
N THR A 526 39.93 -19.31 -3.01
CA THR A 526 39.83 -19.23 -4.47
C THR A 526 40.10 -17.80 -4.91
N LYS A 527 40.87 -17.64 -5.99
CA LYS A 527 41.22 -16.32 -6.57
C LYS A 527 40.44 -16.11 -7.85
N LYS A 528 39.75 -14.97 -7.96
CA LYS A 528 39.01 -14.54 -9.16
C LYS A 528 39.43 -13.13 -9.56
N LEU A 529 39.49 -12.86 -10.86
CA LEU A 529 39.64 -11.49 -11.36
C LEU A 529 38.28 -10.79 -11.26
N THR A 530 38.26 -9.57 -10.70
CA THR A 530 37.02 -8.78 -10.52
C THR A 530 36.74 -7.82 -11.67
N GLY A 531 37.43 -7.99 -12.81
CA GLY A 531 37.09 -7.25 -14.02
C GLY A 531 35.66 -7.60 -14.43
N LYS A 532 34.71 -6.66 -14.29
CA LYS A 532 33.36 -6.80 -14.86
C LYS A 532 33.52 -7.26 -16.32
N PRO A 533 32.95 -8.40 -16.74
CA PRO A 533 32.74 -8.64 -18.17
C PRO A 533 31.81 -7.54 -18.65
N THR A 534 32.37 -6.51 -19.29
CA THR A 534 31.68 -5.42 -20.00
C THR A 534 30.28 -5.05 -19.50
N GLY A 535 30.18 -4.10 -18.57
CA GLY A 535 29.18 -3.01 -18.54
C GLY A 535 27.67 -3.31 -18.67
N LYS A 536 27.22 -4.56 -18.55
CA LYS A 536 25.79 -4.93 -18.66
C LYS A 536 25.30 -5.50 -17.34
N SER A 537 24.42 -4.76 -16.68
CA SER A 537 23.63 -5.24 -15.55
C SER A 537 22.77 -6.41 -15.99
N GLU A 538 22.70 -7.46 -15.17
CA GLU A 538 21.83 -8.61 -15.44
C GLU A 538 20.39 -8.30 -15.04
N TYR A 539 20.24 -7.49 -13.98
CA TYR A 539 18.96 -7.11 -13.42
C TYR A 539 18.77 -5.59 -13.39
N LEU A 540 17.51 -5.15 -13.43
CA LEU A 540 17.16 -3.74 -13.40
C LEU A 540 17.71 -3.05 -12.14
N HIS A 541 17.59 -3.65 -10.96
CA HIS A 541 18.07 -3.06 -9.71
C HIS A 541 19.56 -2.80 -9.65
N GLU A 542 20.37 -3.62 -10.33
CA GLU A 542 21.80 -3.40 -10.47
C GLU A 542 22.07 -2.15 -11.32
N TYR A 543 21.35 -1.99 -12.44
CA TYR A 543 21.43 -0.80 -13.28
C TYR A 543 21.02 0.46 -12.51
N VAL A 544 19.91 0.42 -11.79
CA VAL A 544 19.41 1.54 -10.98
C VAL A 544 20.41 1.93 -9.89
N SER A 545 21.05 0.94 -9.27
CA SER A 545 22.08 1.16 -8.22
C SER A 545 23.34 1.82 -8.77
N ASP A 546 23.72 1.52 -10.02
CA ASP A 546 24.86 2.15 -10.71
C ASP A 546 24.58 3.60 -11.16
N LEU A 547 23.32 4.07 -11.13
CA LEU A 547 22.97 5.44 -11.48
C LEU A 547 23.13 6.43 -10.29
N SER A 548 23.66 7.61 -10.61
CA SER A 548 23.62 8.75 -9.69
C SER A 548 22.17 9.12 -9.34
N VAL A 549 21.95 9.63 -8.13
CA VAL A 549 20.61 10.01 -7.63
C VAL A 549 19.91 10.99 -8.59
N LEU A 550 20.64 11.97 -9.12
CA LEU A 550 20.08 12.92 -10.10
C LEU A 550 19.69 12.24 -11.42
N ASN A 551 20.40 11.20 -11.86
CA ASN A 551 19.99 10.43 -13.04
C ASN A 551 18.76 9.58 -12.75
N ARG A 552 18.63 9.03 -11.54
CA ARG A 552 17.40 8.33 -11.12
C ARG A 552 16.19 9.26 -11.17
N LEU A 553 16.31 10.47 -10.61
CA LEU A 553 15.28 11.50 -10.71
C LEU A 553 14.93 11.86 -12.16
N ASN A 554 15.93 12.19 -12.98
CA ASN A 554 15.69 12.80 -14.29
C ASN A 554 15.42 11.81 -15.42
N LYS A 555 15.95 10.57 -15.34
CA LYS A 555 15.80 9.55 -16.38
C LYS A 555 14.78 8.48 -16.04
N LEU A 556 14.71 8.09 -14.77
CA LEU A 556 13.80 7.04 -14.30
C LEU A 556 12.58 7.62 -13.59
N HIS A 557 12.46 8.94 -13.52
CA HIS A 557 11.38 9.64 -12.83
C HIS A 557 11.23 9.18 -11.38
N ALA A 558 12.36 8.88 -10.71
CA ALA A 558 12.37 8.51 -9.30
C ALA A 558 11.74 9.63 -8.47
N ARG A 559 10.88 9.24 -7.54
CA ARG A 559 10.19 10.13 -6.61
C ARG A 559 10.76 9.94 -5.22
N TYR A 560 10.85 11.05 -4.49
CA TYR A 560 11.46 11.14 -3.17
C TYR A 560 10.47 11.72 -2.16
N LEU A 561 10.34 11.06 -1.02
CA LEU A 561 9.61 11.53 0.14
C LEU A 561 10.58 11.66 1.31
N LYS A 562 10.66 12.83 1.94
CA LYS A 562 11.47 13.06 3.14
C LYS A 562 10.57 13.16 4.38
N GLN A 563 10.91 12.40 5.42
CA GLN A 563 10.30 12.47 6.74
C GLN A 563 11.37 12.78 7.78
N SER A 564 11.00 13.53 8.83
CA SER A 564 11.90 13.91 9.92
C SER A 564 11.45 13.24 11.21
N PHE A 565 12.29 12.38 11.79
CA PHE A 565 11.99 11.64 13.01
C PHE A 565 13.13 11.76 14.02
N GLY A 566 12.96 12.60 15.04
CA GLY A 566 13.97 12.80 16.07
C GLY A 566 15.30 13.27 15.50
N THR A 567 16.32 12.41 15.53
CA THR A 567 17.67 12.68 15.01
C THR A 567 17.89 12.15 13.59
N TYR A 568 16.85 11.64 12.93
CA TYR A 568 16.94 11.04 11.61
C TYR A 568 16.15 11.83 10.58
N GLU A 569 16.72 11.89 9.38
CA GLU A 569 16.03 12.27 8.16
C GLU A 569 15.89 11.04 7.27
N VAL A 570 14.66 10.63 7.01
CA VAL A 570 14.36 9.42 6.22
C VAL A 570 13.93 9.86 4.83
N ILE A 571 14.69 9.49 3.81
CA ILE A 571 14.32 9.69 2.41
C ILE A 571 13.85 8.35 1.85
N THR A 572 12.59 8.26 1.47
CA THR A 572 12.02 7.12 0.74
C THR A 572 12.04 7.45 -0.76
N GLU A 573 12.72 6.63 -1.55
CA GLU A 573 12.81 6.67 -3.01
C GLU A 573 11.93 5.54 -3.59
N PHE A 574 11.12 5.87 -4.58
CA PHE A 574 10.24 4.94 -5.27
C PHE A 574 10.12 5.33 -6.74
N TYR A 575 9.71 4.38 -7.56
CA TYR A 575 9.64 4.53 -9.01
C TYR A 575 8.22 4.28 -9.48
N GLU A 576 7.83 4.89 -10.59
CA GLU A 576 6.58 4.55 -11.26
C GLU A 576 6.85 3.27 -12.10
N PRO A 577 6.16 2.13 -11.84
CA PRO A 577 6.46 0.88 -12.54
C PRO A 577 6.39 0.89 -14.07
N ASN A 578 5.48 1.66 -14.70
CA ASN A 578 5.36 1.76 -16.16
C ASN A 578 6.52 2.55 -16.76
N GLU A 579 6.91 3.66 -16.15
CA GLU A 579 8.09 4.44 -16.54
C GLU A 579 9.34 3.56 -16.43
N LEU A 580 9.47 2.84 -15.32
CA LEU A 580 10.58 1.94 -15.08
C LEU A 580 10.60 0.77 -16.08
N GLN A 581 9.44 0.17 -16.36
CA GLN A 581 9.26 -0.90 -17.36
C GLN A 581 9.53 -0.39 -18.79
N ASN A 582 9.03 0.80 -19.14
CA ASN A 582 9.25 1.41 -20.44
C ASN A 582 10.72 1.75 -20.65
N TYR A 583 11.38 2.28 -19.62
CA TYR A 583 12.81 2.52 -19.66
C TYR A 583 13.60 1.21 -19.75
N ALA A 584 13.20 0.17 -19.03
CA ALA A 584 13.84 -1.15 -19.06
C ALA A 584 13.82 -1.77 -20.46
N LYS A 585 12.81 -1.50 -21.30
CA LYS A 585 12.78 -1.94 -22.72
C LYS A 585 13.94 -1.38 -23.56
N THR A 586 14.57 -0.29 -23.10
CA THR A 586 15.72 0.34 -23.77
C THR A 586 17.07 -0.20 -23.29
N LEU A 587 17.07 -1.00 -22.22
CA LEU A 587 18.26 -1.55 -21.60
C LEU A 587 18.60 -2.93 -22.18
N ASP A 588 19.89 -3.24 -22.17
CA ASP A 588 20.40 -4.57 -22.50
C ASP A 588 20.70 -5.32 -21.20
N LEU A 589 19.66 -5.97 -20.66
CA LEU A 589 19.71 -6.81 -19.46
C LEU A 589 20.10 -8.26 -19.79
N GLN A 590 21.17 -8.42 -20.57
CA GLN A 590 21.67 -9.72 -21.04
C GLN A 590 20.59 -10.62 -21.66
N GLU A 591 19.84 -10.07 -22.63
CA GLU A 591 18.73 -10.73 -23.33
C GLU A 591 17.47 -11.03 -22.48
N LYS A 592 17.43 -10.65 -21.20
CA LYS A 592 16.22 -10.69 -20.38
C LYS A 592 15.36 -9.45 -20.64
N LYS A 593 14.03 -9.59 -20.66
CA LYS A 593 13.11 -8.45 -20.67
C LYS A 593 12.32 -8.40 -19.39
N LEU A 594 12.36 -7.24 -18.74
CA LEU A 594 11.51 -6.97 -17.59
C LEU A 594 10.04 -6.97 -18.05
N LEU A 595 9.25 -7.93 -17.55
CA LEU A 595 7.81 -7.91 -17.69
C LEU A 595 7.19 -6.91 -16.74
N TYR A 596 7.60 -6.92 -15.47
CA TYR A 596 6.99 -6.07 -14.45
C TYR A 596 7.91 -5.90 -13.23
N ALA A 597 7.88 -4.73 -12.60
CA ALA A 597 8.56 -4.44 -11.34
C ALA A 597 7.56 -3.79 -10.37
N PRO A 598 6.71 -4.58 -9.69
CA PRO A 598 5.64 -4.04 -8.84
C PRO A 598 6.17 -3.23 -7.66
N THR A 599 7.28 -3.67 -7.09
CA THR A 599 7.86 -3.10 -5.89
C THR A 599 9.28 -2.68 -6.18
N PHE A 600 9.56 -1.38 -6.07
CA PHE A 600 10.91 -0.85 -6.19
C PHE A 600 11.04 0.33 -5.25
N VAL A 601 11.26 0.06 -3.97
CA VAL A 601 11.32 1.09 -2.92
C VAL A 601 12.61 0.99 -2.13
N VAL A 602 13.27 2.13 -1.93
CA VAL A 602 14.52 2.23 -1.18
C VAL A 602 14.41 3.35 -0.15
N LYS A 603 14.81 3.08 1.08
CA LYS A 603 14.85 4.04 2.18
C LYS A 603 16.28 4.35 2.58
N TYR A 604 16.54 5.62 2.82
CA TYR A 604 17.82 6.14 3.26
C TYR A 604 17.62 6.86 4.58
N TYR A 605 18.31 6.42 5.63
CA TYR A 605 18.27 7.04 6.96
C TYR A 605 19.53 7.88 7.12
N LEU A 606 19.36 9.19 7.13
CA LEU A 606 20.43 10.15 7.30
C LEU A 606 20.43 10.69 8.74
N ASP A 607 21.61 10.93 9.30
CA ASP A 607 21.75 11.70 10.54
C ASP A 607 21.34 13.16 10.29
N SER A 608 20.43 13.71 11.10
CA SER A 608 19.89 15.05 10.85
C SER A 608 20.89 16.18 11.07
N ALA A 609 21.97 15.95 11.84
CA ALA A 609 22.98 16.96 12.11
C ALA A 609 24.10 16.98 11.06
N THR A 610 24.48 15.82 10.54
CA THR A 610 25.64 15.64 9.66
C THR A 610 25.28 15.29 8.21
N ASN A 611 24.04 14.84 7.98
CA ASN A 611 23.56 14.24 6.73
C ASN A 611 24.30 12.95 6.33
N GLN A 612 25.02 12.33 7.26
CA GLN A 612 25.68 11.06 7.03
C GLN A 612 24.65 9.96 6.81
N LEU A 613 24.86 9.09 5.82
CA LEU A 613 24.05 7.88 5.63
C LEU A 613 24.36 6.89 6.75
N LEU A 614 23.33 6.54 7.54
CA LEU A 614 23.44 5.63 8.68
C LEU A 614 22.87 4.25 8.35
N ARG A 615 21.82 4.21 7.52
CA ARG A 615 21.18 2.96 7.10
C ARG A 615 20.55 3.12 5.72
N LYS A 616 20.50 2.03 4.97
CA LYS A 616 19.72 1.87 3.74
C LYS A 616 18.85 0.64 3.87
N SER A 617 17.61 0.71 3.43
CA SER A 617 16.70 -0.44 3.36
C SER A 617 16.11 -0.49 1.98
N TRP A 618 15.91 -1.67 1.42
CA TRP A 618 15.27 -1.80 0.11
C TRP A 618 14.32 -2.98 0.09
N LYS A 619 13.33 -2.85 -0.79
CA LYS A 619 12.41 -3.89 -1.17
C LYS A 619 12.15 -3.78 -2.66
N ILE A 620 12.54 -4.82 -3.38
CA ILE A 620 12.57 -4.85 -4.83
C ILE A 620 12.02 -6.18 -5.30
N THR A 621 11.07 -6.12 -6.22
CA THR A 621 10.49 -7.27 -6.90
C THR A 621 10.56 -7.04 -8.41
N GLU A 622 11.14 -7.99 -9.14
CA GLU A 622 11.27 -7.94 -10.60
C GLU A 622 10.82 -9.26 -11.21
N ILE A 623 10.09 -9.18 -12.32
CA ILE A 623 9.55 -10.33 -13.06
C ILE A 623 10.02 -10.22 -14.50
N TYR A 624 10.62 -11.28 -15.02
CA TYR A 624 11.20 -11.33 -16.36
C TYR A 624 10.45 -12.28 -17.30
N ASP A 625 10.60 -12.08 -18.60
CA ASP A 625 9.91 -12.83 -19.65
C ASP A 625 10.33 -14.30 -19.75
N ASN A 626 11.52 -14.62 -19.25
CA ASN A 626 12.02 -15.98 -19.07
C ASN A 626 11.42 -16.72 -17.85
N GLY A 627 10.54 -16.06 -17.07
CA GLY A 627 9.92 -16.62 -15.87
C GLY A 627 10.72 -16.45 -14.58
N GLU A 628 11.87 -15.76 -14.62
CA GLU A 628 12.62 -15.43 -13.41
C GLU A 628 11.85 -14.42 -12.55
N TYR A 629 11.75 -14.74 -11.26
CA TYR A 629 11.16 -13.91 -10.22
C TYR A 629 12.25 -13.55 -9.21
N ILE A 630 12.56 -12.26 -9.13
CA ILE A 630 13.57 -11.74 -8.23
C ILE A 630 12.86 -10.99 -7.11
N LYS A 631 13.11 -11.43 -5.87
CA LYS A 631 12.69 -10.73 -4.65
C LYS A 631 13.93 -10.43 -3.82
N LEU A 632 14.22 -9.14 -3.70
CA LEU A 632 15.26 -8.60 -2.82
C LEU A 632 14.62 -7.77 -1.72
N ASP A 633 14.85 -8.16 -0.48
CA ASP A 633 14.55 -7.34 0.67
C ASP A 633 15.75 -7.34 1.62
N GLY A 634 16.11 -6.18 2.15
CA GLY A 634 17.30 -6.08 2.97
C GLY A 634 17.53 -4.74 3.62
N ASP A 635 18.50 -4.74 4.54
CA ASP A 635 18.93 -3.60 5.32
C ASP A 635 20.46 -3.57 5.37
N GLU A 636 21.03 -2.38 5.20
CA GLU A 636 22.43 -2.05 5.43
C GLU A 636 22.55 -1.00 6.52
N SER A 637 23.43 -1.20 7.50
CA SER A 637 23.85 -0.15 8.43
C SER A 637 25.31 0.24 8.18
N TYR A 638 25.61 1.53 8.28
CA TYR A 638 26.91 2.09 7.93
C TYR A 638 27.60 2.72 9.14
N GLU A 639 28.90 2.46 9.28
CA GLU A 639 29.81 3.15 10.20
C GLU A 639 31.00 3.69 9.41
N LEU A 640 31.45 4.92 9.72
CA LEU A 640 32.55 5.61 9.02
C LEU A 640 33.78 5.82 9.93
N PRO A 641 34.53 4.76 10.27
CA PRO A 641 35.73 4.86 11.10
C PRO A 641 36.88 5.59 10.38
N LYS A 642 37.54 6.52 11.09
CA LYS A 642 38.70 7.27 10.56
C LYS A 642 40.02 6.49 10.49
N ASN A 643 40.13 5.35 11.16
CA ASN A 643 41.39 4.60 11.30
C ASN A 643 41.24 3.11 10.97
N LEU A 644 40.29 2.77 10.09
CA LEU A 644 40.18 1.40 9.61
C LEU A 644 41.41 1.07 8.76
N ARG A 645 42.08 -0.03 9.10
CA ARG A 645 43.30 -0.47 8.44
C ARG A 645 43.16 -1.94 8.10
N LEU A 646 43.10 -2.24 6.81
CA LEU A 646 42.99 -3.62 6.33
C LEU A 646 44.23 -4.01 5.54
N ASP A 647 44.63 -5.26 5.68
CA ASP A 647 45.69 -5.90 4.91
C ASP A 647 45.18 -7.30 4.52
N ILE A 648 45.46 -7.76 3.29
CA ILE A 648 45.09 -9.12 2.88
C ILE A 648 46.14 -10.09 3.47
N PRO A 649 45.74 -11.06 4.32
CA PRO A 649 46.68 -11.99 4.91
C PRO A 649 47.42 -12.82 3.86
N LYS A 650 48.68 -13.18 4.14
CA LYS A 650 49.50 -13.98 3.21
C LYS A 650 48.84 -15.31 2.85
N GLU A 651 48.24 -15.97 3.82
CA GLU A 651 47.53 -17.25 3.63
C GLU A 651 46.36 -17.15 2.62
N VAL A 652 45.74 -15.97 2.48
CA VAL A 652 44.68 -15.73 1.48
C VAL A 652 45.29 -15.60 0.08
N THR A 653 46.42 -14.89 -0.03
CA THR A 653 47.13 -14.69 -1.30
C THR A 653 47.93 -15.91 -1.75
N GLU A 654 48.35 -16.76 -0.82
CA GLU A 654 49.27 -17.90 -1.03
C GLU A 654 48.56 -19.28 -0.89
N GLY A 655 47.36 -19.35 -0.31
CA GLY A 655 46.68 -20.59 0.09
C GLY A 655 45.86 -21.29 -1.00
N ALA A 656 46.34 -22.47 -1.42
CA ALA A 656 45.68 -23.54 -2.19
C ALA A 656 44.82 -23.11 -3.40
N VAL A 657 45.46 -22.39 -4.32
CA VAL A 657 44.89 -21.90 -5.58
C VAL A 657 44.58 -23.07 -6.54
N VAL A 658 43.30 -23.41 -6.73
CA VAL A 658 42.85 -24.04 -7.99
C VAL A 658 42.43 -22.91 -8.93
N ILE A 659 43.26 -22.61 -9.92
CA ILE A 659 42.88 -21.75 -11.03
C ILE A 659 41.89 -22.56 -11.86
N HIS A 660 40.60 -22.21 -11.82
CA HIS A 660 39.67 -22.67 -12.84
C HIS A 660 39.96 -21.85 -14.11
N GLU A 661 40.79 -22.41 -14.99
CA GLU A 661 40.90 -21.93 -16.37
C GLU A 661 39.51 -22.07 -17.01
N THR A 662 38.94 -20.93 -17.42
CA THR A 662 37.78 -20.84 -18.32
C THR A 662 38.07 -21.44 -19.68
#